data_AF-A0A931GIT9-F1
#
_entry.id   AF-A0A931GIT9-F1
#
_cell.length_a   1.000
_cell.length_b   1.000
_cell.length_c   1.000
_cell.angle_alpha   90.00
_cell.angle_beta   90.00
_cell.angle_gamma   90.00
#
_symmetry.space_group_name_H-M   'P 1'
#
loop_
_entity.id
_entity.type
_entity.pdbx_description
1 polymer ?
#
loop_
_entity_poly.entity_id
_entity_poly.type
_entity_poly.pdbx_seq_one_letter_code
_entity_poly.pdbx_strand_id
1 'polypeptide(L)'
;MMFPSLRRFGPTALLLELTDLDQVLALAAHLQAHPLPGVVEAVPAARTILLRCASARDADAAAELCAAGFDVAGLDAAPETGRTVEIEVVYDAADLADVARLTGLSEDGVVNAHTGSVWTGAFGGFAPGFTYLAGGDARLNVPRRESPRTAVPAGSVALAGEFSAVYPRTSPGGWQLIGRTDAALWDLNRESPALIAPLDTVRFTAVRERVTATERSVPAEQAEQPHKAEQADGGKENPATSGLTVLDAGLQSLLQDGGRPGQSNLGVPSSGAADAVSAQLANRLVGNPTGEAVVEILLATATVRAEGDQVLALAGAEAHGVITPAPQDERRRERTVATGRPFALLDGETLALSPAGEGLRAYLGLRGGIDAEPTLGSRATDTLSGLGPAPLAAGTRLGRRLRGGLGPVWPEAPAPDAARDDDGATVVRVHPGPRDDWFDDGLAALTAHAWRIGQDSNRVGIRLELPDADAEQHAPRPLRRSREGELASEGMVAGALQVPPSGLPVLFVADHPVTGGYPVIATVVPQDLPLAAQLPPGATVRFAVVPHAADSPTHTTAAPAATPHAAAAHPEPAGGHRMSPAPTPTHQPQPLRKVLIANRGEIAVRIARACADASLASVAVYSDPDADALHVRAADEAYPLGGRTSAETYLDQEKILAVARESGADAVHPGYGFLSENAEFAEAVIAAGLAWVGPAPQTIRDLGDKIKAREIAVAAGAPLVPGSDGPVDSAEAARAFAEEHGLPVIIKAAHGGGGRGMRIARQLGEVEDAFAAAVREAEGAFGRGECFVERFLDTPRHVEAQVLADTHGNVVVVGTRDCSLQRRNQKLVEEAPAPFLTADQRARIHDAARQICRSAGYVGAGTVEFMVAPDGLISFLEVNTRLQVEHPITEETTGVDLVAEQLRIAAGEPLSLTEDPAPRGHAFEFRINAEDPARGFLPTPGDVTRFEAPTGAGVRVDTGVRSGSTVPDVYDSMMAKLIVSGATRQQALRRARQALADFRIEGVATVLPFHRAVVQEEAFAGTEEFGVYTTWIEDEFSAALAPSDDVALPARSGERESITVEIDGRAHQVGVPADLLAALRAGSGAVATADSGEDDGAAEANVVTSPVNGGFVKWSVDDGATVSAGDAVAVVEAMKTESPVSAPCDGVFTRADLHPGDQLSRGQELGRIAG
;
A
#
# COMPACT_ATOMS: atom_id res chain seq x y z
N MET A 1 0.84 -50.86 -4.38
CA MET A 1 -0.19 -50.30 -3.47
C MET A 1 -1.07 -49.35 -4.26
N MET A 2 -2.36 -49.22 -3.91
CA MET A 2 -3.19 -48.14 -4.44
C MET A 2 -2.68 -46.79 -3.95
N PHE A 3 -2.96 -45.72 -4.71
CA PHE A 3 -2.85 -44.34 -4.21
C PHE A 3 -3.62 -44.18 -2.89
N PRO A 4 -3.07 -43.50 -1.87
CA PRO A 4 -3.79 -43.12 -0.66
C PRO A 4 -5.15 -42.45 -0.94
N SER A 5 -5.22 -41.61 -1.97
CA SER A 5 -6.44 -41.01 -2.49
C SER A 5 -6.21 -40.46 -3.91
N LEU A 6 -7.27 -40.44 -4.72
CA LEU A 6 -7.33 -39.77 -6.02
C LEU A 6 -8.58 -38.89 -6.03
N ARG A 7 -8.43 -37.61 -6.37
CA ARG A 7 -9.53 -36.64 -6.38
C ARG A 7 -9.65 -35.93 -7.72
N ARG A 8 -10.87 -35.51 -8.06
CA ARG A 8 -11.12 -34.59 -9.19
C ARG A 8 -10.69 -33.18 -8.80
N PHE A 9 -10.12 -32.45 -9.76
CA PHE A 9 -9.85 -31.03 -9.65
C PHE A 9 -10.49 -30.34 -10.87
N GLY A 10 -11.81 -30.17 -10.82
CA GLY A 10 -12.60 -29.85 -12.01
C GLY A 10 -12.66 -31.02 -13.01
N PRO A 11 -13.12 -30.77 -14.25
CA PRO A 11 -13.38 -31.84 -15.21
C PRO A 11 -12.12 -32.33 -15.94
N THR A 12 -11.10 -31.48 -16.07
CA THR A 12 -9.89 -31.74 -16.88
C THR A 12 -8.62 -31.95 -16.04
N ALA A 13 -8.72 -32.07 -14.72
CA ALA A 13 -7.54 -32.36 -13.89
C ALA A 13 -7.86 -33.30 -12.72
N LEU A 14 -6.81 -34.00 -12.27
CA LEU A 14 -6.83 -34.95 -11.16
C LEU A 14 -5.75 -34.59 -10.15
N LEU A 15 -6.07 -34.67 -8.86
CA LEU A 15 -5.09 -34.54 -7.78
C LEU A 15 -4.83 -35.93 -7.19
N LEU A 16 -3.60 -36.43 -7.37
CA LEU A 16 -3.11 -37.66 -6.77
C LEU A 16 -2.51 -37.33 -5.40
N GLU A 17 -2.98 -37.97 -4.33
CA GLU A 17 -2.39 -37.85 -2.99
C GLU A 17 -1.43 -39.00 -2.73
N LEU A 18 -0.26 -38.67 -2.18
CA LEU A 18 0.83 -39.59 -1.87
C LEU A 18 1.23 -39.48 -0.40
N THR A 19 1.93 -40.49 0.11
CA THR A 19 2.19 -40.59 1.56
C THR A 19 3.29 -39.64 2.03
N ASP A 20 4.29 -39.45 1.18
CA ASP A 20 5.53 -38.74 1.43
C ASP A 20 6.06 -38.11 0.13
N LEU A 21 7.10 -37.28 0.24
CA LEU A 21 7.70 -36.59 -0.89
C LEU A 21 8.50 -37.53 -1.81
N ASP A 22 9.11 -38.59 -1.28
CA ASP A 22 9.90 -39.54 -2.07
C ASP A 22 9.01 -40.25 -3.11
N GLN A 23 7.78 -40.63 -2.71
CA GLN A 23 6.75 -41.13 -3.63
C GLN A 23 6.36 -40.10 -4.70
N VAL A 24 6.27 -38.82 -4.35
CA VAL A 24 5.97 -37.74 -5.32
C VAL A 24 7.10 -37.65 -6.36
N LEU A 25 8.35 -37.62 -5.93
CA LEU A 25 9.50 -37.48 -6.83
C LEU A 25 9.67 -38.71 -7.73
N ALA A 26 9.54 -39.92 -7.19
CA ALA A 26 9.59 -41.16 -7.95
C ALA A 26 8.46 -41.23 -9.01
N LEU A 27 7.23 -40.85 -8.65
CA LEU A 27 6.11 -40.85 -9.59
C LEU A 27 6.23 -39.74 -10.64
N ALA A 28 6.67 -38.53 -10.25
CA ALA A 28 6.90 -37.43 -11.19
C ALA A 28 7.96 -37.80 -12.25
N ALA A 29 9.09 -38.38 -11.82
CA ALA A 29 10.12 -38.89 -12.72
C ALA A 29 9.59 -39.99 -13.64
N HIS A 30 8.80 -40.93 -13.10
CA HIS A 30 8.18 -41.98 -13.90
C HIS A 30 7.23 -41.41 -14.98
N LEU A 31 6.36 -40.46 -14.62
CA LEU A 31 5.42 -39.81 -15.54
C LEU A 31 6.13 -38.96 -16.60
N GLN A 32 7.28 -38.37 -16.27
CA GLN A 32 8.12 -37.66 -17.24
C GLN A 32 8.77 -38.61 -18.25
N ALA A 33 9.26 -39.78 -17.79
CA ALA A 33 9.83 -40.81 -18.67
C ALA A 33 8.77 -41.60 -19.46
N HIS A 34 7.56 -41.74 -18.91
CA HIS A 34 6.45 -42.49 -19.49
C HIS A 34 5.15 -41.65 -19.47
N PRO A 35 5.02 -40.61 -20.33
CA PRO A 35 3.85 -39.74 -20.33
C PRO A 35 2.54 -40.50 -20.58
N LEU A 36 1.55 -40.26 -19.73
CA LEU A 36 0.22 -40.84 -19.89
C LEU A 36 -0.51 -40.19 -21.08
N PRO A 37 -1.16 -40.97 -21.97
CA PRO A 37 -1.92 -40.42 -23.09
C PRO A 37 -2.98 -39.41 -22.63
N GLY A 38 -3.00 -38.22 -23.23
CA GLY A 38 -3.97 -37.17 -22.92
C GLY A 38 -3.64 -36.30 -21.70
N VAL A 39 -2.60 -36.64 -20.92
CA VAL A 39 -2.04 -35.74 -19.89
C VAL A 39 -1.14 -34.71 -20.57
N VAL A 40 -1.34 -33.43 -20.23
CA VAL A 40 -0.63 -32.26 -20.77
C VAL A 40 0.50 -31.82 -19.84
N GLU A 41 0.26 -31.84 -18.53
CA GLU A 41 1.25 -31.54 -17.49
C GLU A 41 1.03 -32.43 -16.26
N ALA A 42 2.14 -32.77 -15.59
CA ALA A 42 2.14 -33.27 -14.22
C ALA A 42 2.86 -32.24 -13.34
N VAL A 43 2.19 -31.73 -12.31
CA VAL A 43 2.71 -30.71 -11.41
C VAL A 43 2.90 -31.35 -10.03
N PRO A 44 4.13 -31.74 -9.66
CA PRO A 44 4.44 -32.23 -8.31
C PRO A 44 4.35 -31.09 -7.29
N ALA A 45 4.00 -31.44 -6.06
CA ALA A 45 3.96 -30.55 -4.91
C ALA A 45 4.31 -31.33 -3.62
N ALA A 46 4.02 -30.81 -2.43
CA ALA A 46 4.58 -31.35 -1.19
C ALA A 46 4.20 -32.81 -0.90
N ARG A 47 2.95 -33.21 -1.19
CA ARG A 47 2.44 -34.60 -1.07
C ARG A 47 1.45 -34.97 -2.17
N THR A 48 1.45 -34.22 -3.26
CA THR A 48 0.49 -34.41 -4.35
C THR A 48 1.15 -34.29 -5.73
N ILE A 49 0.52 -34.90 -6.73
CA ILE A 49 0.75 -34.57 -8.13
C ILE A 49 -0.58 -34.18 -8.75
N LEU A 50 -0.66 -32.98 -9.31
CA LEU A 50 -1.77 -32.54 -10.14
C LEU A 50 -1.49 -32.98 -11.60
N LEU A 51 -2.38 -33.81 -12.16
CA LEU A 51 -2.37 -34.14 -13.58
C LEU A 51 -3.36 -33.23 -14.33
N ARG A 52 -2.86 -32.37 -15.21
CA ARG A 52 -3.70 -31.57 -16.13
C ARG A 52 -3.86 -32.34 -17.43
N CYS A 53 -5.09 -32.54 -17.88
CA CYS A 53 -5.43 -33.33 -19.07
C CYS A 53 -6.01 -32.46 -20.19
N ALA A 54 -5.86 -32.89 -21.45
CA ALA A 54 -6.29 -32.13 -22.62
C ALA A 54 -7.81 -32.02 -22.76
N SER A 55 -8.55 -33.00 -22.22
CA SER A 55 -10.01 -32.99 -22.17
C SER A 55 -10.53 -33.74 -20.94
N ALA A 56 -11.83 -33.60 -20.65
CA ALA A 56 -12.46 -34.33 -19.54
C ALA A 56 -12.40 -35.85 -19.74
N ARG A 57 -12.51 -36.30 -21.00
CA ARG A 57 -12.39 -37.71 -21.37
C ARG A 57 -10.97 -38.26 -21.11
N ASP A 58 -9.95 -37.43 -21.31
CA ASP A 58 -8.56 -37.81 -21.01
C ASP A 58 -8.33 -37.88 -19.49
N ALA A 59 -8.96 -36.99 -18.71
CA ALA A 59 -8.96 -37.08 -17.25
C ALA A 59 -9.72 -38.33 -16.75
N ASP A 60 -10.83 -38.72 -17.39
CA ASP A 60 -11.53 -39.98 -17.09
C ASP A 60 -10.63 -41.19 -17.34
N ALA A 61 -9.98 -41.25 -18.50
CA ALA A 61 -9.05 -42.33 -18.85
C ALA A 61 -7.81 -42.37 -17.93
N ALA A 62 -7.26 -41.22 -17.55
CA ALA A 62 -6.16 -41.13 -16.59
C ALA A 62 -6.59 -41.61 -15.19
N ALA A 63 -7.82 -41.29 -14.75
CA ALA A 63 -8.36 -41.76 -13.49
C ALA A 63 -8.57 -43.29 -13.49
N GLU A 64 -9.10 -43.85 -14.57
CA GLU A 64 -9.22 -45.31 -14.75
C GLU A 64 -7.85 -46.01 -14.70
N LEU A 65 -6.84 -45.47 -15.39
CA LEU A 65 -5.48 -46.01 -15.37
C LEU A 65 -4.84 -45.96 -13.97
N CYS A 66 -5.04 -44.87 -13.23
CA CYS A 66 -4.57 -44.76 -11.85
C CYS A 66 -5.30 -45.74 -10.91
N ALA A 67 -6.62 -45.87 -11.06
CA ALA A 67 -7.46 -46.77 -10.27
C ALA A 67 -7.21 -48.25 -10.58
N ALA A 68 -6.78 -48.60 -11.79
CA ALA A 68 -6.46 -49.96 -12.22
C ALA A 68 -5.22 -50.57 -11.51
N GLY A 69 -4.53 -49.79 -10.68
CA GLY A 69 -3.47 -50.28 -9.79
C GLY A 69 -2.06 -49.97 -10.28
N PHE A 70 -1.73 -48.68 -10.39
CA PHE A 70 -0.34 -48.25 -10.55
C PHE A 70 0.44 -48.50 -9.25
N ASP A 71 1.46 -49.36 -9.26
CA ASP A 71 2.21 -49.70 -8.05
C ASP A 71 3.32 -48.69 -7.74
N VAL A 72 2.95 -47.57 -7.11
CA VAL A 72 3.89 -46.52 -6.67
C VAL A 72 4.98 -47.07 -5.75
N ALA A 73 4.68 -48.10 -4.94
CA ALA A 73 5.64 -48.73 -4.03
C ALA A 73 6.65 -49.65 -4.73
N GLY A 74 6.45 -49.94 -6.02
CA GLY A 74 7.36 -50.70 -6.87
C GLY A 74 8.23 -49.82 -7.78
N LEU A 75 8.08 -48.50 -7.73
CA LEU A 75 9.02 -47.57 -8.37
C LEU A 75 10.31 -47.50 -7.54
N ASP A 76 11.46 -47.38 -8.21
CA ASP A 76 12.72 -47.11 -7.51
C ASP A 76 12.62 -45.77 -6.77
N ALA A 77 12.81 -45.79 -5.46
CA ALA A 77 12.61 -44.65 -4.56
C ALA A 77 13.63 -43.50 -4.76
N ALA A 78 14.63 -43.70 -5.61
CA ALA A 78 15.62 -42.71 -5.99
C ALA A 78 15.58 -42.52 -7.52
N PRO A 79 14.82 -41.54 -8.05
CA PRO A 79 14.97 -41.15 -9.45
C PRO A 79 16.42 -40.74 -9.74
N GLU A 80 16.90 -40.97 -10.97
CA GLU A 80 18.23 -40.49 -11.36
C GLU A 80 18.30 -38.96 -11.17
N THR A 81 19.22 -38.53 -10.32
CA THR A 81 19.40 -37.10 -10.01
C THR A 81 19.82 -36.32 -11.25
N GLY A 82 19.24 -35.13 -11.41
CA GLY A 82 19.61 -34.16 -12.45
C GLY A 82 21.01 -33.59 -12.24
N ARG A 83 21.26 -32.41 -12.83
CA ARG A 83 22.59 -31.77 -12.72
C ARG A 83 22.87 -31.36 -11.28
N THR A 84 24.15 -31.33 -10.91
CA THR A 84 24.57 -30.71 -9.65
C THR A 84 24.78 -29.21 -9.87
N VAL A 85 24.07 -28.41 -9.09
CA VAL A 85 24.12 -26.95 -9.04
C VAL A 85 24.85 -26.55 -7.76
N GLU A 86 25.93 -25.79 -7.88
CA GLU A 86 26.64 -25.22 -6.73
C GLU A 86 26.24 -23.76 -6.56
N ILE A 87 25.84 -23.40 -5.33
CA ILE A 87 25.39 -22.04 -4.99
C ILE A 87 26.29 -21.52 -3.87
N GLU A 88 27.06 -20.47 -4.15
CA GLU A 88 27.82 -19.74 -3.14
C GLU A 88 26.87 -18.88 -2.30
N VAL A 89 26.93 -19.02 -0.98
CA VAL A 89 26.04 -18.34 -0.03
C VAL A 89 26.85 -17.61 1.02
N VAL A 90 26.51 -16.34 1.25
CA VAL A 90 26.93 -15.61 2.45
C VAL A 90 25.89 -15.87 3.53
N TYR A 91 26.30 -16.46 4.65
CA TYR A 91 25.42 -16.79 5.78
C TYR A 91 25.43 -15.65 6.81
N ASP A 92 24.73 -14.56 6.48
CA ASP A 92 24.65 -13.33 7.26
C ASP A 92 23.20 -12.82 7.45
N ALA A 93 22.19 -13.64 7.13
CA ALA A 93 20.80 -13.21 7.14
C ALA A 93 20.16 -13.22 8.54
N ALA A 94 19.13 -12.37 8.70
CA ALA A 94 18.57 -11.98 9.99
C ALA A 94 18.02 -13.12 10.87
N ASP A 95 17.53 -14.24 10.30
CA ASP A 95 16.98 -15.33 11.10
C ASP A 95 18.03 -16.43 11.41
N LEU A 96 19.30 -16.31 11.00
CA LEU A 96 20.30 -17.38 11.22
C LEU A 96 20.47 -17.73 12.71
N ALA A 97 20.52 -16.72 13.58
CA ALA A 97 20.56 -16.89 15.03
C ALA A 97 19.26 -17.47 15.60
N ASP A 98 18.11 -17.12 15.02
CA ASP A 98 16.82 -17.65 15.42
C ASP A 98 16.61 -19.11 14.99
N VAL A 99 17.09 -19.49 13.80
CA VAL A 99 17.17 -20.88 13.34
C VAL A 99 18.11 -21.67 14.24
N ALA A 100 19.27 -21.12 14.62
CA ALA A 100 20.16 -21.78 15.59
C ALA A 100 19.45 -22.06 16.92
N ARG A 101 18.72 -21.07 17.45
CA ARG A 101 17.88 -21.18 18.65
C ARG A 101 16.75 -22.20 18.52
N LEU A 102 16.03 -22.22 17.39
CA LEU A 102 14.93 -23.16 17.12
C LEU A 102 15.41 -24.60 16.96
N THR A 103 16.58 -24.80 16.36
CA THR A 103 17.15 -26.14 16.07
C THR A 103 18.03 -26.68 17.21
N GLY A 104 18.40 -25.85 18.18
CA GLY A 104 19.34 -26.20 19.26
C GLY A 104 20.79 -26.31 18.80
N LEU A 105 21.12 -25.76 17.63
CA LEU A 105 22.48 -25.68 17.07
C LEU A 105 23.12 -24.33 17.40
N SER A 106 24.43 -24.19 17.16
CA SER A 106 25.04 -22.87 16.97
C SER A 106 24.77 -22.37 15.55
N GLU A 107 24.99 -21.07 15.29
CA GLU A 107 24.92 -20.51 13.92
C GLU A 107 25.87 -21.26 12.97
N ASP A 108 27.15 -21.44 13.36
CA ASP A 108 28.08 -22.33 12.66
C ASP A 108 27.52 -23.75 12.47
N GLY A 109 26.76 -24.28 13.44
CA GLY A 109 26.10 -25.57 13.36
C GLY A 109 25.01 -25.63 12.29
N VAL A 110 24.21 -24.56 12.17
CA VAL A 110 23.21 -24.39 11.10
C VAL A 110 23.90 -24.28 9.74
N VAL A 111 24.93 -23.46 9.62
CA VAL A 111 25.71 -23.29 8.37
C VAL A 111 26.35 -24.62 7.95
N ASN A 112 27.00 -25.33 8.87
CA ASN A 112 27.61 -26.64 8.59
C ASN A 112 26.57 -27.72 8.25
N ALA A 113 25.38 -27.69 8.86
CA ALA A 113 24.30 -28.61 8.50
C ALA A 113 23.73 -28.31 7.10
N HIS A 114 23.54 -27.03 6.76
CA HIS A 114 22.96 -26.61 5.48
C HIS A 114 23.93 -26.82 4.29
N THR A 115 25.22 -26.52 4.48
CA THR A 115 26.29 -26.71 3.49
C THR A 115 26.79 -28.15 3.40
N GLY A 116 26.74 -28.91 4.50
CA GLY A 116 27.06 -30.34 4.54
C GLY A 116 25.96 -31.24 3.97
N SER A 117 24.78 -30.69 3.71
CA SER A 117 23.65 -31.38 3.07
C SER A 117 23.74 -31.32 1.54
N VAL A 118 23.40 -32.42 0.87
CA VAL A 118 23.08 -32.40 -0.56
C VAL A 118 21.57 -32.29 -0.68
N TRP A 119 21.11 -31.14 -1.14
CA TRP A 119 19.69 -30.88 -1.33
C TRP A 119 19.24 -31.37 -2.71
N THR A 120 17.96 -31.69 -2.87
CA THR A 120 17.36 -32.06 -4.16
C THR A 120 16.21 -31.12 -4.48
N GLY A 121 16.17 -30.58 -5.69
CA GLY A 121 15.04 -29.81 -6.20
C GLY A 121 13.79 -30.70 -6.23
N ALA A 122 12.84 -30.42 -5.36
CA ALA A 122 11.64 -31.23 -5.22
C ALA A 122 10.58 -30.85 -6.27
N PHE A 123 10.17 -29.58 -6.28
CA PHE A 123 9.16 -29.06 -7.20
C PHE A 123 9.23 -27.53 -7.32
N GLY A 124 8.72 -27.01 -8.45
CA GLY A 124 8.53 -25.57 -8.67
C GLY A 124 7.43 -25.00 -7.78
N GLY A 125 7.66 -23.81 -7.24
CA GLY A 125 6.78 -23.14 -6.29
C GLY A 125 5.78 -22.18 -6.92
N PHE A 126 5.49 -21.10 -6.19
CA PHE A 126 4.49 -20.09 -6.55
C PHE A 126 4.96 -19.05 -7.58
N ALA A 127 6.23 -19.08 -7.98
CA ALA A 127 6.84 -18.13 -8.91
C ALA A 127 7.94 -18.78 -9.77
N PRO A 128 8.24 -18.27 -10.97
CA PRO A 128 9.29 -18.80 -11.84
C PRO A 128 10.65 -18.88 -11.14
N GLY A 129 11.29 -20.05 -11.17
CA GLY A 129 12.60 -20.27 -10.56
C GLY A 129 12.61 -20.41 -9.04
N PHE A 130 11.47 -20.23 -8.35
CA PHE A 130 11.36 -20.65 -6.94
C PHE A 130 11.23 -22.18 -6.92
N THR A 131 12.24 -22.87 -6.39
CA THR A 131 12.24 -24.33 -6.29
C THR A 131 12.35 -24.74 -4.83
N TYR A 132 11.44 -25.58 -4.37
CA TYR A 132 11.49 -26.20 -3.05
C TYR A 132 12.62 -27.23 -3.02
N LEU A 133 13.50 -27.17 -2.03
CA LEU A 133 14.65 -28.06 -1.90
C LEU A 133 14.45 -28.99 -0.70
N ALA A 134 14.54 -30.29 -0.91
CA ALA A 134 14.35 -31.31 0.12
C ALA A 134 15.61 -32.19 0.31
N GLY A 135 15.57 -33.13 1.26
CA GLY A 135 16.65 -34.08 1.53
C GLY A 135 17.81 -33.53 2.38
N GLY A 136 17.68 -32.33 2.93
CA GLY A 136 18.65 -31.76 3.86
C GLY A 136 18.62 -32.36 5.26
N ASP A 137 19.56 -31.94 6.11
CA ASP A 137 19.65 -32.37 7.51
C ASP A 137 18.34 -32.09 8.27
N ALA A 138 17.70 -33.16 8.76
CA ALA A 138 16.40 -33.08 9.46
C ALA A 138 16.40 -32.17 10.69
N ARG A 139 17.58 -31.83 11.26
CA ARG A 139 17.72 -30.85 12.34
C ARG A 139 17.41 -29.42 11.90
N LEU A 140 17.40 -29.13 10.60
CA LEU A 140 17.07 -27.81 10.03
C LEU A 140 15.56 -27.60 9.84
N ASN A 141 14.72 -28.55 10.25
CA ASN A 141 13.27 -28.41 10.16
C ASN A 141 12.78 -27.35 11.17
N VAL A 142 12.43 -26.17 10.66
CA VAL A 142 11.99 -25.01 11.45
C VAL A 142 10.61 -24.52 11.00
N PRO A 143 9.76 -24.05 11.93
CA PRO A 143 8.48 -23.46 11.56
C PRO A 143 8.68 -22.17 10.75
N ARG A 144 7.66 -21.86 9.93
CA ARG A 144 7.49 -20.50 9.39
C ARG A 144 7.36 -19.49 10.54
N ARG A 145 7.69 -18.24 10.28
CA ARG A 145 7.46 -17.12 11.18
C ARG A 145 5.96 -16.93 11.44
N GLU A 146 5.59 -16.69 12.69
CA GLU A 146 4.20 -16.41 13.10
C GLU A 146 3.65 -15.15 12.40
N SER A 147 4.51 -14.16 12.17
CA SER A 147 4.25 -12.99 11.32
C SER A 147 5.17 -13.05 10.08
N PRO A 148 4.62 -13.36 8.89
CA PRO A 148 5.36 -13.29 7.62
C PRO A 148 5.88 -11.88 7.33
N ARG A 149 7.02 -11.79 6.64
CA ARG A 149 7.54 -10.51 6.14
C ARG A 149 6.67 -10.02 4.98
N THR A 150 6.44 -8.72 4.93
CA THR A 150 5.84 -8.03 3.77
C THR A 150 6.74 -8.07 2.55
N ALA A 151 8.07 -8.15 2.74
CA ALA A 151 9.05 -8.41 1.68
C ALA A 151 10.21 -9.30 2.17
N VAL A 152 10.58 -10.29 1.36
CA VAL A 152 11.82 -11.08 1.43
C VAL A 152 12.60 -10.74 0.16
N PRO A 153 13.87 -10.27 0.24
CA PRO A 153 14.66 -9.92 -0.94
C PRO A 153 14.92 -11.09 -1.89
N ALA A 154 15.08 -10.79 -3.19
CA ALA A 154 15.65 -11.72 -4.16
C ALA A 154 17.03 -12.23 -3.70
N GLY A 155 17.37 -13.48 -4.01
CA GLY A 155 18.62 -14.12 -3.59
C GLY A 155 18.63 -14.59 -2.12
N SER A 156 17.58 -14.34 -1.34
CA SER A 156 17.49 -14.82 0.05
C SER A 156 17.40 -16.35 0.10
N VAL A 157 18.31 -16.97 0.84
CA VAL A 157 18.34 -18.42 1.13
C VAL A 157 17.61 -18.67 2.45
N ALA A 158 16.60 -19.54 2.44
CA ALA A 158 15.65 -19.64 3.55
C ALA A 158 15.21 -21.08 3.85
N LEU A 159 14.76 -21.32 5.08
CA LEU A 159 14.20 -22.58 5.57
C LEU A 159 12.74 -22.43 6.00
N ALA A 160 11.91 -23.44 5.70
CA ALA A 160 10.59 -23.60 6.30
C ALA A 160 10.10 -25.06 6.18
N GLY A 161 9.71 -25.65 7.31
CA GLY A 161 9.41 -27.08 7.39
C GLY A 161 10.62 -27.91 7.00
N GLU A 162 10.41 -28.98 6.25
CA GLU A 162 11.46 -29.85 5.71
C GLU A 162 12.22 -29.26 4.50
N PHE A 163 11.94 -28.02 4.11
CA PHE A 163 12.44 -27.42 2.88
C PHE A 163 13.45 -26.28 3.09
N SER A 164 14.43 -26.22 2.21
CA SER A 164 15.19 -25.01 1.87
C SER A 164 14.70 -24.42 0.55
N ALA A 165 14.95 -23.14 0.30
CA ALA A 165 14.67 -22.49 -0.98
C ALA A 165 15.53 -21.24 -1.16
N VAL A 166 15.62 -20.75 -2.41
CA VAL A 166 16.16 -19.42 -2.71
C VAL A 166 15.06 -18.59 -3.39
N TYR A 167 14.80 -17.39 -2.87
CA TYR A 167 13.79 -16.49 -3.42
C TYR A 167 14.28 -15.89 -4.76
N PRO A 168 13.61 -16.12 -5.91
CA PRO A 168 14.09 -15.67 -7.22
C PRO A 168 13.84 -14.17 -7.47
N ARG A 169 12.95 -13.55 -6.67
CA ARG A 169 12.54 -12.15 -6.74
C ARG A 169 12.09 -11.70 -5.35
N THR A 170 11.99 -10.39 -5.14
CA THR A 170 11.43 -9.85 -3.91
C THR A 170 9.93 -10.18 -3.81
N SER A 171 9.51 -10.80 -2.72
CA SER A 171 8.10 -11.16 -2.45
C SER A 171 7.81 -11.28 -0.95
N PRO A 172 6.56 -11.13 -0.47
CA PRO A 172 6.21 -11.47 0.91
C PRO A 172 6.61 -12.93 1.26
N GLY A 173 6.95 -13.21 2.51
CA GLY A 173 7.42 -14.54 2.89
C GLY A 173 7.57 -14.77 4.39
N GLY A 174 7.08 -15.93 4.86
CA GLY A 174 7.20 -16.38 6.25
C GLY A 174 8.33 -17.36 6.51
N TRP A 175 9.28 -17.52 5.59
CA TRP A 175 10.40 -18.45 5.76
C TRP A 175 11.52 -17.81 6.61
N GLN A 176 12.29 -18.64 7.31
CA GLN A 176 13.42 -18.20 8.12
C GLN A 176 14.64 -18.00 7.21
N LEU A 177 15.15 -16.77 7.09
CA LEU A 177 16.27 -16.39 6.23
C LEU A 177 17.61 -16.70 6.91
N ILE A 178 18.42 -17.56 6.28
CA ILE A 178 19.70 -18.04 6.83
C ILE A 178 20.94 -17.55 6.05
N GLY A 179 20.75 -17.03 4.83
CA GLY A 179 21.82 -16.43 4.04
C GLY A 179 21.30 -15.75 2.78
N ARG A 180 22.22 -15.31 1.93
CA ARG A 180 21.96 -14.68 0.62
C ARG A 180 22.92 -15.16 -0.46
N THR A 181 22.50 -15.08 -1.72
CA THR A 181 23.31 -15.42 -2.89
C THR A 181 23.02 -14.48 -4.06
N ASP A 182 24.04 -14.18 -4.86
CA ASP A 182 23.92 -13.43 -6.12
C ASP A 182 23.58 -14.33 -7.32
N ALA A 183 23.37 -15.63 -7.08
CA ALA A 183 23.03 -16.59 -8.12
C ALA A 183 21.65 -16.28 -8.73
N ALA A 184 21.62 -15.83 -9.99
CA ALA A 184 20.36 -15.55 -10.69
C ALA A 184 19.54 -16.84 -10.90
N LEU A 185 18.46 -16.99 -10.13
CA LEU A 185 17.63 -18.21 -10.11
C LEU A 185 16.77 -18.39 -11.38
N TRP A 186 16.54 -17.32 -12.13
CA TRP A 186 15.76 -17.32 -13.36
C TRP A 186 16.47 -16.48 -14.45
N ASP A 187 16.64 -17.04 -15.65
CA ASP A 187 17.35 -16.42 -16.77
C ASP A 187 16.96 -17.08 -18.09
N LEU A 188 16.23 -16.36 -18.94
CA LEU A 188 15.69 -16.89 -20.21
C LEU A 188 16.76 -17.25 -21.26
N ASN A 189 18.02 -16.81 -21.08
CA ASN A 189 19.11 -17.10 -22.02
C ASN A 189 19.75 -18.49 -21.80
N ARG A 190 19.30 -19.23 -20.80
CA ARG A 190 19.79 -20.57 -20.47
C ARG A 190 18.95 -21.66 -21.15
N GLU A 191 19.59 -22.80 -21.42
CA GLU A 191 18.92 -24.02 -21.89
C GLU A 191 17.78 -24.48 -20.97
N SER A 192 17.96 -24.33 -19.65
CA SER A 192 16.88 -24.37 -18.66
C SER A 192 16.80 -23.00 -17.97
N PRO A 193 15.68 -22.27 -18.09
CA PRO A 193 15.56 -20.92 -17.53
C PRO A 193 15.71 -20.87 -16.00
N ALA A 194 15.26 -21.91 -15.31
CA ALA A 194 15.49 -22.06 -13.88
C ALA A 194 16.94 -22.53 -13.61
N LEU A 195 17.61 -21.90 -12.64
CA LEU A 195 18.93 -22.35 -12.18
C LEU A 195 18.86 -23.74 -11.52
N ILE A 196 17.75 -24.02 -10.82
CA ILE A 196 17.47 -25.31 -10.19
C ILE A 196 16.18 -25.83 -10.82
N ALA A 197 16.23 -26.98 -11.48
CA ALA A 197 15.06 -27.70 -11.92
C ALA A 197 14.66 -28.77 -10.87
N PRO A 198 13.42 -29.29 -10.89
CA PRO A 198 13.10 -30.52 -10.18
C PRO A 198 14.08 -31.65 -10.54
N LEU A 199 14.41 -32.48 -9.55
CA LEU A 199 15.44 -33.53 -9.55
C LEU A 199 16.91 -33.06 -9.62
N ASP A 200 17.21 -31.78 -9.88
CA ASP A 200 18.59 -31.26 -9.75
C ASP A 200 19.09 -31.39 -8.31
N THR A 201 20.38 -31.67 -8.13
CA THR A 201 21.02 -31.66 -6.81
C THR A 201 21.64 -30.29 -6.53
N VAL A 202 21.44 -29.73 -5.34
CA VAL A 202 21.95 -28.42 -4.95
C VAL A 202 22.94 -28.58 -3.80
N ARG A 203 24.13 -27.99 -3.96
CA ARG A 203 25.13 -27.88 -2.91
C ARG A 203 25.37 -26.41 -2.60
N PHE A 204 25.12 -26.04 -1.36
CA PHE A 204 25.42 -24.70 -0.88
C PHE A 204 26.85 -24.66 -0.33
N THR A 205 27.63 -23.69 -0.79
CA THR A 205 29.00 -23.46 -0.30
C THR A 205 29.01 -22.16 0.49
N ALA A 206 29.35 -22.23 1.78
CA ALA A 206 29.57 -21.03 2.57
C ALA A 206 30.80 -20.28 2.05
N VAL A 207 30.57 -19.09 1.51
CA VAL A 207 31.63 -18.13 1.16
C VAL A 207 31.63 -17.00 2.17
N ARG A 208 32.83 -16.50 2.48
CA ARG A 208 32.95 -15.16 3.06
C ARG A 208 32.68 -14.16 1.97
N GLU A 209 32.14 -13.01 2.33
CA GLU A 209 31.89 -11.89 1.42
C GLU A 209 33.10 -11.66 0.49
N ARG A 210 32.92 -12.04 -0.78
CA ARG A 210 33.88 -11.73 -1.82
C ARG A 210 33.65 -10.28 -2.19
N VAL A 211 34.44 -9.39 -1.59
CA VAL A 211 34.73 -8.11 -2.24
C VAL A 211 35.28 -8.45 -3.62
N THR A 212 34.45 -8.29 -4.65
CA THR A 212 34.87 -8.35 -6.03
C THR A 212 35.80 -7.15 -6.23
N ALA A 213 37.10 -7.39 -6.09
CA ALA A 213 38.08 -6.47 -6.61
C ALA A 213 37.71 -6.22 -8.08
N THR A 214 37.60 -4.95 -8.45
CA THR A 214 37.32 -4.51 -9.81
C THR A 214 38.53 -4.78 -10.71
N GLU A 215 38.78 -6.06 -10.99
CA GLU A 215 39.32 -6.42 -12.29
C GLU A 215 38.41 -5.82 -13.35
N ARG A 216 39.00 -5.16 -14.34
CA ARG A 216 38.26 -4.70 -15.51
C ARG A 216 37.80 -5.91 -16.30
N SER A 217 36.65 -6.46 -15.95
CA SER A 217 35.80 -7.13 -16.92
C SER A 217 35.55 -6.12 -18.04
N VAL A 218 36.07 -6.44 -19.22
CA VAL A 218 35.64 -5.80 -20.46
C VAL A 218 34.12 -5.98 -20.52
N PRO A 219 33.32 -4.94 -20.83
CA PRO A 219 31.88 -5.09 -20.91
C PRO A 219 31.53 -6.27 -21.84
N ALA A 220 30.72 -7.20 -21.34
CA ALA A 220 30.13 -8.25 -22.15
C ALA A 220 28.99 -7.66 -23.01
N GLU A 221 29.30 -6.65 -23.83
CA GLU A 221 28.48 -6.24 -24.96
C GLU A 221 28.53 -7.33 -26.03
N GLN A 222 27.77 -8.43 -25.87
CA GLN A 222 27.22 -9.28 -26.96
C GLN A 222 26.49 -10.54 -26.45
N ALA A 223 25.26 -10.34 -25.95
CA ALA A 223 24.08 -11.21 -26.09
C ALA A 223 22.97 -10.62 -25.18
N GLU A 224 21.83 -10.12 -25.66
CA GLU A 224 21.28 -10.05 -27.02
C GLU A 224 20.96 -8.59 -27.40
N GLN A 225 21.34 -8.18 -28.60
CA GLN A 225 20.77 -6.98 -29.23
C GLN A 225 19.58 -7.41 -30.10
N PRO A 226 18.43 -6.73 -30.07
CA PRO A 226 17.45 -6.88 -31.13
C PRO A 226 18.12 -6.50 -32.46
N HIS A 227 18.08 -7.42 -33.44
CA HIS A 227 18.84 -7.31 -34.68
C HIS A 227 18.64 -5.96 -35.38
N LYS A 228 19.73 -5.20 -35.55
CA LYS A 228 19.79 -4.15 -36.59
C LYS A 228 19.65 -4.82 -37.96
N ALA A 229 18.55 -4.56 -38.65
CA ALA A 229 18.39 -4.94 -40.05
C ALA A 229 19.42 -4.19 -40.90
N GLU A 230 20.25 -4.94 -41.65
CA GLU A 230 21.19 -4.36 -42.61
C GLU A 230 20.44 -3.68 -43.77
N GLN A 231 20.98 -2.54 -44.23
CA GLN A 231 20.53 -1.92 -45.48
C GLN A 231 21.00 -2.75 -46.67
N ALA A 232 20.11 -3.60 -47.18
CA ALA A 232 20.25 -4.16 -48.52
C ALA A 232 19.82 -3.09 -49.56
N ASP A 233 20.80 -2.48 -50.24
CA ASP A 233 20.53 -1.80 -51.51
C ASP A 233 20.28 -2.83 -52.62
N GLY A 234 19.27 -2.58 -53.47
CA GLY A 234 18.78 -3.54 -54.46
C GLY A 234 17.26 -3.70 -54.41
N GLY A 235 16.54 -2.78 -55.07
CA GLY A 235 15.11 -2.57 -54.93
C GLY A 235 14.20 -3.81 -54.97
N LYS A 236 13.42 -3.96 -53.89
CA LYS A 236 12.10 -4.63 -53.77
C LYS A 236 11.43 -4.06 -52.50
N GLU A 237 10.10 -4.00 -52.48
CA GLU A 237 9.32 -3.36 -51.42
C GLU A 237 9.55 -4.03 -50.05
N ASN A 238 9.81 -3.23 -49.00
CA ASN A 238 10.15 -3.72 -47.66
C ASN A 238 8.93 -3.66 -46.71
N PRO A 239 8.53 -4.72 -45.97
CA PRO A 239 7.19 -4.79 -45.38
C PRO A 239 7.02 -4.20 -43.97
N ALA A 240 8.05 -3.56 -43.40
CA ALA A 240 8.11 -3.19 -41.97
C ALA A 240 7.44 -1.85 -41.59
N THR A 241 6.39 -1.42 -42.31
CA THR A 241 5.74 -0.11 -42.13
C THR A 241 4.23 -0.21 -41.89
N SER A 242 3.73 -1.35 -41.38
CA SER A 242 2.29 -1.56 -41.22
C SER A 242 1.90 -2.27 -39.92
N GLY A 243 0.89 -1.74 -39.23
CA GLY A 243 0.44 -2.18 -37.91
C GLY A 243 -0.46 -1.16 -37.22
N LEU A 244 -0.41 -1.13 -35.88
CA LEU A 244 -1.06 -0.14 -35.03
C LEU A 244 -0.03 0.56 -34.14
N THR A 245 -0.27 1.82 -33.81
CA THR A 245 0.46 2.54 -32.75
C THR A 245 -0.53 2.92 -31.65
N VAL A 246 -0.27 2.47 -30.42
CA VAL A 246 -1.06 2.83 -29.24
C VAL A 246 -0.82 4.31 -28.94
N LEU A 247 -1.89 5.10 -28.90
CA LEU A 247 -1.85 6.51 -28.48
C LEU A 247 -2.20 6.61 -26.99
N ASP A 248 -3.16 5.82 -26.55
CA ASP A 248 -3.55 5.62 -25.16
C ASP A 248 -3.87 4.13 -24.95
N ALA A 249 -3.38 3.55 -23.85
CA ALA A 249 -3.61 2.16 -23.48
C ALA A 249 -4.82 1.95 -22.57
N GLY A 250 -5.46 3.06 -22.15
CA GLY A 250 -6.52 3.08 -21.14
C GLY A 250 -6.03 2.58 -19.79
N LEU A 251 -6.94 2.03 -18.98
CA LEU A 251 -6.62 1.55 -17.63
C LEU A 251 -5.61 0.40 -17.64
N GLN A 252 -5.72 -0.52 -18.60
CA GLN A 252 -4.72 -1.56 -18.88
C GLN A 252 -4.99 -2.20 -20.25
N SER A 253 -3.97 -2.27 -21.11
CA SER A 253 -4.00 -3.07 -22.35
C SER A 253 -2.84 -4.05 -22.38
N LEU A 254 -3.10 -5.33 -22.66
CA LEU A 254 -2.10 -6.42 -22.65
C LEU A 254 -2.10 -7.15 -24.00
N LEU A 255 -0.96 -7.71 -24.41
CA LEU A 255 -0.95 -8.72 -25.47
C LEU A 255 -1.30 -10.08 -24.86
N GLN A 256 -2.23 -10.79 -25.48
CA GLN A 256 -2.72 -12.08 -25.00
C GLN A 256 -2.89 -13.08 -26.14
N ASP A 257 -2.47 -14.32 -25.91
CA ASP A 257 -2.69 -15.46 -26.79
C ASP A 257 -3.17 -16.70 -26.01
N GLY A 258 -2.96 -17.91 -26.53
CA GLY A 258 -3.33 -19.17 -25.87
C GLY A 258 -2.49 -19.55 -24.64
N GLY A 259 -1.50 -18.74 -24.26
CA GLY A 259 -0.64 -18.98 -23.09
C GLY A 259 0.50 -19.98 -23.33
N ARG A 260 1.23 -20.29 -22.25
CA ARG A 260 2.46 -21.10 -22.19
C ARG A 260 2.29 -22.40 -21.40
N PRO A 261 1.57 -23.41 -21.91
CA PRO A 261 1.50 -24.72 -21.26
C PRO A 261 2.85 -25.45 -21.28
N GLY A 262 3.08 -26.33 -20.31
CA GLY A 262 4.27 -27.18 -20.23
C GLY A 262 5.43 -26.60 -19.41
N GLN A 263 5.19 -25.57 -18.60
CA GLN A 263 6.21 -24.84 -17.82
C GLN A 263 5.93 -24.84 -16.30
N SER A 264 4.83 -25.47 -15.86
CA SER A 264 4.38 -25.43 -14.46
C SER A 264 5.39 -26.06 -13.49
N ASN A 265 6.16 -27.06 -13.93
CA ASN A 265 7.23 -27.68 -13.13
C ASN A 265 8.34 -26.69 -12.70
N LEU A 266 8.47 -25.55 -13.38
CA LEU A 266 9.42 -24.47 -13.05
C LEU A 266 8.77 -23.28 -12.30
N GLY A 267 7.51 -23.41 -11.87
CA GLY A 267 6.73 -22.35 -11.22
C GLY A 267 6.13 -21.32 -12.18
N VAL A 268 6.09 -21.60 -13.49
CA VAL A 268 5.50 -20.72 -14.52
C VAL A 268 4.06 -21.13 -14.82
N PRO A 269 3.06 -20.27 -14.60
CA PRO A 269 1.67 -20.58 -14.96
C PRO A 269 1.43 -20.44 -16.47
N SER A 270 0.35 -21.07 -16.95
CA SER A 270 0.01 -21.02 -18.38
C SER A 270 -0.38 -19.62 -18.86
N SER A 271 -1.00 -18.77 -18.02
CA SER A 271 -1.43 -17.41 -18.41
C SER A 271 -2.27 -17.40 -19.73
N GLY A 272 -2.27 -16.31 -20.48
CA GLY A 272 -3.06 -16.12 -21.70
C GLY A 272 -4.31 -15.25 -21.48
N ALA A 273 -5.16 -15.16 -22.51
CA ALA A 273 -6.39 -14.36 -22.46
C ALA A 273 -7.33 -14.81 -21.32
N ALA A 274 -7.79 -13.87 -20.49
CA ALA A 274 -8.63 -14.19 -19.34
C ALA A 274 -10.03 -14.69 -19.74
N ASP A 275 -10.57 -14.12 -20.83
CA ASP A 275 -11.68 -14.66 -21.60
C ASP A 275 -11.14 -15.12 -22.96
N ALA A 276 -10.70 -16.37 -22.97
CA ALA A 276 -10.18 -17.03 -24.16
C ALA A 276 -11.23 -17.19 -25.27
N VAL A 277 -12.54 -17.20 -24.96
CA VAL A 277 -13.60 -17.35 -25.97
C VAL A 277 -13.70 -16.09 -26.82
N SER A 278 -13.68 -14.91 -26.19
CA SER A 278 -13.70 -13.62 -26.87
C SER A 278 -12.40 -13.33 -27.61
N ALA A 279 -11.24 -13.70 -27.06
CA ALA A 279 -9.96 -13.61 -27.79
C ALA A 279 -9.97 -14.46 -29.08
N GLN A 280 -10.45 -15.71 -28.99
CA GLN A 280 -10.61 -16.58 -30.15
C GLN A 280 -11.64 -16.03 -31.16
N LEU A 281 -12.70 -15.39 -30.67
CA LEU A 281 -13.70 -14.74 -31.52
C LEU A 281 -13.13 -13.53 -32.28
N ALA A 282 -12.41 -12.63 -31.60
CA ALA A 282 -11.74 -11.49 -32.24
C ALA A 282 -10.82 -11.96 -33.39
N ASN A 283 -10.01 -12.99 -33.14
CA ASN A 283 -9.20 -13.65 -34.16
C ASN A 283 -10.03 -14.22 -35.31
N ARG A 284 -11.11 -14.96 -35.01
CA ARG A 284 -11.97 -15.58 -36.02
C ARG A 284 -12.66 -14.54 -36.92
N LEU A 285 -13.14 -13.44 -36.36
CA LEU A 285 -13.79 -12.35 -37.12
C LEU A 285 -12.83 -11.78 -38.17
N VAL A 286 -11.57 -11.51 -37.81
CA VAL A 286 -10.55 -11.04 -38.77
C VAL A 286 -9.94 -12.15 -39.64
N GLY A 287 -10.30 -13.41 -39.44
CA GLY A 287 -9.82 -14.56 -40.22
C GLY A 287 -8.45 -15.10 -39.82
N ASN A 288 -7.99 -14.82 -38.60
CA ASN A 288 -6.79 -15.41 -38.00
C ASN A 288 -7.07 -16.83 -37.45
N PRO A 289 -6.04 -17.67 -37.25
CA PRO A 289 -6.10 -18.80 -36.32
C PRO A 289 -6.56 -18.35 -34.93
N THR A 290 -7.31 -19.20 -34.21
CA THR A 290 -7.95 -18.84 -32.94
C THR A 290 -6.98 -18.48 -31.82
N GLY A 291 -5.78 -19.07 -31.81
CA GLY A 291 -4.73 -18.81 -30.81
C GLY A 291 -3.68 -17.76 -31.20
N GLU A 292 -3.93 -16.89 -32.17
CA GLU A 292 -3.03 -15.75 -32.43
C GLU A 292 -3.11 -14.67 -31.33
N ALA A 293 -2.08 -13.84 -31.24
CA ALA A 293 -2.07 -12.73 -30.29
C ALA A 293 -3.09 -11.63 -30.65
N VAL A 294 -3.85 -11.21 -29.63
CA VAL A 294 -4.80 -10.09 -29.65
C VAL A 294 -4.42 -9.09 -28.55
N VAL A 295 -5.01 -7.88 -28.59
CA VAL A 295 -4.94 -6.96 -27.44
C VAL A 295 -6.14 -7.21 -26.53
N GLU A 296 -5.91 -7.59 -25.27
CA GLU A 296 -6.91 -7.59 -24.19
C GLU A 296 -6.93 -6.18 -23.58
N ILE A 297 -8.12 -5.54 -23.53
CA ILE A 297 -8.33 -4.15 -23.15
C ILE A 297 -9.30 -4.10 -21.97
N LEU A 298 -8.83 -3.61 -20.82
CA LEU A 298 -9.61 -3.45 -19.60
C LEU A 298 -10.61 -2.28 -19.74
N LEU A 299 -11.87 -2.51 -19.32
CA LEU A 299 -12.98 -1.55 -19.43
C LEU A 299 -13.17 -0.96 -20.84
N ALA A 300 -12.74 -1.68 -21.88
CA ALA A 300 -12.86 -1.26 -23.28
C ALA A 300 -12.38 0.18 -23.58
N THR A 301 -11.42 0.70 -22.80
CA THR A 301 -10.81 2.02 -23.02
C THR A 301 -9.43 1.85 -23.62
N ALA A 302 -9.23 2.36 -24.83
CA ALA A 302 -7.94 2.48 -25.49
C ALA A 302 -8.06 3.36 -26.74
N THR A 303 -6.96 3.99 -27.15
CA THR A 303 -6.87 4.73 -28.41
C THR A 303 -5.70 4.23 -29.25
N VAL A 304 -5.96 3.77 -30.47
CA VAL A 304 -4.94 3.24 -31.40
C VAL A 304 -5.02 3.92 -32.76
N ARG A 305 -3.86 4.18 -33.39
CA ARG A 305 -3.75 4.74 -34.74
C ARG A 305 -3.24 3.70 -35.72
N ALA A 306 -3.82 3.61 -36.90
CA ALA A 306 -3.33 2.73 -37.95
C ALA A 306 -2.04 3.25 -38.62
N GLU A 307 -1.13 2.33 -38.91
CA GLU A 307 0.01 2.55 -39.80
C GLU A 307 -0.19 1.62 -41.01
N GLY A 308 -0.52 2.19 -42.17
CA GLY A 308 -1.10 1.47 -43.30
C GLY A 308 -2.51 0.90 -43.04
N ASP A 309 -3.22 0.51 -44.09
CA ASP A 309 -4.59 -0.01 -43.98
C ASP A 309 -4.67 -1.34 -43.20
N GLN A 310 -5.52 -1.35 -42.16
CA GLN A 310 -5.78 -2.50 -41.29
C GLN A 310 -7.22 -3.00 -41.36
N VAL A 311 -7.39 -4.29 -41.06
CA VAL A 311 -8.69 -4.91 -40.77
C VAL A 311 -8.66 -5.41 -39.33
N LEU A 312 -9.57 -4.88 -38.52
CA LEU A 312 -9.68 -5.12 -37.09
C LEU A 312 -11.04 -5.76 -36.76
N ALA A 313 -11.17 -6.35 -35.57
CA ALA A 313 -12.46 -6.70 -34.98
C ALA A 313 -12.40 -6.59 -33.45
N LEU A 314 -13.52 -6.23 -32.85
CA LEU A 314 -13.72 -6.19 -31.40
C LEU A 314 -14.57 -7.39 -30.97
N ALA A 315 -14.23 -8.02 -29.84
CA ALA A 315 -15.02 -9.06 -29.16
C ALA A 315 -14.93 -8.89 -27.63
N GLY A 316 -15.73 -9.65 -26.86
CA GLY A 316 -15.78 -9.53 -25.40
C GLY A 316 -16.75 -8.45 -24.95
N ALA A 317 -16.35 -7.66 -23.95
CA ALA A 317 -17.14 -6.56 -23.41
C ALA A 317 -17.65 -5.61 -24.51
N GLU A 318 -18.85 -5.07 -24.31
CA GLU A 318 -19.47 -4.19 -25.28
C GLU A 318 -18.77 -2.82 -25.32
N ALA A 319 -18.27 -2.46 -26.50
CA ALA A 319 -17.44 -1.30 -26.74
C ALA A 319 -18.00 -0.49 -27.90
N HIS A 320 -18.10 0.83 -27.70
CA HIS A 320 -18.36 1.79 -28.76
C HIS A 320 -17.01 2.31 -29.27
N GLY A 321 -16.71 2.05 -30.55
CA GLY A 321 -15.51 2.54 -31.19
C GLY A 321 -15.80 3.74 -32.09
N VAL A 322 -15.05 4.82 -31.94
CA VAL A 322 -15.07 6.00 -32.80
C VAL A 322 -13.80 6.02 -33.65
N ILE A 323 -13.96 6.00 -34.97
CA ILE A 323 -12.87 6.14 -35.94
C ILE A 323 -12.83 7.58 -36.45
N THR A 324 -11.80 8.32 -36.05
CA THR A 324 -11.51 9.68 -36.51
C THR A 324 -10.55 9.64 -37.72
N PRO A 325 -10.85 10.38 -38.81
CA PRO A 325 -9.94 10.50 -39.96
C PRO A 325 -8.56 11.07 -39.58
N ALA A 326 -7.54 10.76 -40.38
CA ALA A 326 -6.25 11.44 -40.30
C ALA A 326 -6.44 12.96 -40.48
N PRO A 327 -5.73 13.84 -39.75
CA PRO A 327 -5.90 15.31 -39.83
C PRO A 327 -5.71 15.94 -41.22
N GLN A 328 -5.17 15.19 -42.17
CA GLN A 328 -4.90 15.62 -43.55
C GLN A 328 -5.96 15.14 -44.56
N ASP A 329 -6.96 14.35 -44.13
CA ASP A 329 -8.03 13.83 -45.00
C ASP A 329 -9.37 14.56 -44.76
N GLU A 330 -9.57 15.66 -45.48
CA GLU A 330 -10.81 16.44 -45.48
C GLU A 330 -12.01 15.75 -46.15
N ARG A 331 -11.84 14.55 -46.74
CA ARG A 331 -12.89 13.87 -47.51
C ARG A 331 -13.63 12.83 -46.67
N ARG A 332 -12.92 12.16 -45.77
CA ARG A 332 -13.50 11.19 -44.83
C ARG A 332 -14.17 11.92 -43.66
N ARG A 333 -15.13 11.23 -43.04
CA ARG A 333 -15.83 11.65 -41.83
C ARG A 333 -15.62 10.61 -40.76
N GLU A 334 -15.90 10.98 -39.52
CA GLU A 334 -15.95 10.07 -38.40
C GLU A 334 -16.90 8.89 -38.67
N ARG A 335 -16.52 7.70 -38.19
CA ARG A 335 -17.27 6.44 -38.36
C ARG A 335 -17.36 5.72 -37.02
N THR A 336 -18.51 5.17 -36.68
CA THR A 336 -18.65 4.32 -35.49
C THR A 336 -18.49 2.84 -35.83
N VAL A 337 -17.99 2.06 -34.88
CA VAL A 337 -17.86 0.60 -34.94
C VAL A 337 -18.32 -0.03 -33.62
N ALA A 338 -18.76 -1.28 -33.68
CA ALA A 338 -19.31 -2.01 -32.55
C ALA A 338 -18.67 -3.40 -32.41
N THR A 339 -18.71 -3.95 -31.19
CA THR A 339 -18.29 -5.32 -30.86
C THR A 339 -19.01 -6.37 -31.74
N GLY A 340 -18.33 -7.49 -32.04
CA GLY A 340 -18.87 -8.63 -32.78
C GLY A 340 -18.76 -8.55 -34.32
N ARG A 341 -18.21 -7.45 -34.87
CA ARG A 341 -18.07 -7.23 -36.31
C ARG A 341 -16.65 -6.79 -36.72
N PRO A 342 -16.17 -7.22 -37.90
CA PRO A 342 -14.90 -6.75 -38.45
C PRO A 342 -15.07 -5.42 -39.19
N PHE A 343 -14.05 -4.56 -39.13
CA PHE A 343 -14.04 -3.23 -39.74
C PHE A 343 -12.66 -2.85 -40.28
N ALA A 344 -12.62 -1.88 -41.20
CA ALA A 344 -11.37 -1.32 -41.70
C ALA A 344 -11.00 -0.04 -40.94
N LEU A 345 -9.76 0.02 -40.45
CA LEU A 345 -9.09 1.22 -39.94
C LEU A 345 -7.98 1.56 -40.93
N LEU A 346 -8.17 2.65 -41.68
CA LEU A 346 -7.31 2.99 -42.81
C LEU A 346 -6.08 3.79 -42.36
N ASP A 347 -5.06 3.90 -43.20
CA ASP A 347 -3.81 4.58 -42.86
C ASP A 347 -4.01 5.97 -42.24
N GLY A 348 -3.37 6.20 -41.10
CA GLY A 348 -3.43 7.44 -40.32
C GLY A 348 -4.72 7.68 -39.52
N GLU A 349 -5.76 6.85 -39.67
CA GLU A 349 -6.98 6.95 -38.86
C GLU A 349 -6.75 6.48 -37.42
N THR A 350 -7.46 7.09 -36.48
CA THR A 350 -7.43 6.76 -35.05
C THR A 350 -8.74 6.12 -34.64
N LEU A 351 -8.68 4.97 -33.95
CA LEU A 351 -9.79 4.32 -33.26
C LEU A 351 -9.68 4.62 -31.77
N ALA A 352 -10.64 5.37 -31.22
CA ALA A 352 -10.85 5.50 -29.78
C ALA A 352 -11.98 4.57 -29.33
N LEU A 353 -11.79 3.86 -28.22
CA LEU A 353 -12.77 2.95 -27.63
C LEU A 353 -13.29 3.48 -26.30
N SER A 354 -14.60 3.34 -26.08
CA SER A 354 -15.25 3.58 -24.79
C SER A 354 -16.18 2.41 -24.44
N PRO A 355 -16.38 2.09 -23.15
CA PRO A 355 -17.35 1.09 -22.73
C PRO A 355 -18.77 1.51 -23.15
N ALA A 356 -19.59 0.55 -23.56
CA ALA A 356 -20.93 0.80 -24.12
C ALA A 356 -22.00 -0.19 -23.65
N GLY A 357 -21.65 -1.14 -22.80
CA GLY A 357 -22.56 -2.12 -22.22
C GLY A 357 -21.84 -2.96 -21.17
N GLU A 358 -22.19 -4.23 -21.06
CA GLU A 358 -21.70 -5.11 -20.00
C GLU A 358 -20.35 -5.79 -20.33
N GLY A 359 -19.62 -6.16 -19.28
CA GLY A 359 -18.34 -6.88 -19.35
C GLY A 359 -17.11 -6.02 -19.00
N LEU A 360 -16.05 -6.68 -18.58
CA LEU A 360 -14.81 -6.06 -18.08
C LEU A 360 -13.68 -6.01 -19.14
N ARG A 361 -13.68 -6.91 -20.13
CA ARG A 361 -12.54 -7.14 -21.04
C ARG A 361 -12.98 -7.19 -22.50
N ALA A 362 -12.55 -6.21 -23.28
CA ALA A 362 -12.66 -6.23 -24.74
C ALA A 362 -11.38 -6.83 -25.37
N TYR A 363 -11.51 -7.39 -26.56
CA TYR A 363 -10.41 -8.00 -27.31
C TYR A 363 -10.35 -7.42 -28.72
N LEU A 364 -9.22 -6.79 -29.07
CA LEU A 364 -8.96 -6.23 -30.39
C LEU A 364 -8.09 -7.21 -31.20
N GLY A 365 -8.70 -7.83 -32.22
CA GLY A 365 -8.02 -8.69 -33.17
C GLY A 365 -7.51 -7.90 -34.38
N LEU A 366 -6.26 -8.14 -34.80
CA LEU A 366 -5.63 -7.57 -35.99
C LEU A 366 -5.46 -8.64 -37.08
N ARG A 367 -6.02 -8.43 -38.29
CA ARG A 367 -5.87 -9.39 -39.40
C ARG A 367 -4.40 -9.58 -39.76
N GLY A 368 -3.93 -10.83 -39.77
CA GLY A 368 -2.52 -11.19 -39.92
C GLY A 368 -1.87 -11.66 -38.62
N GLY A 369 -2.41 -11.21 -37.48
CA GLY A 369 -1.82 -11.36 -36.15
C GLY A 369 -0.88 -10.21 -35.81
N ILE A 370 -0.66 -10.02 -34.51
CA ILE A 370 0.29 -9.04 -33.98
C ILE A 370 1.69 -9.66 -33.99
N ASP A 371 2.68 -8.92 -34.48
CA ASP A 371 4.07 -9.34 -34.48
C ASP A 371 4.73 -8.93 -33.15
N ALA A 372 4.93 -9.94 -32.31
CA ALA A 372 5.63 -9.86 -31.03
C ALA A 372 6.49 -11.12 -30.84
N GLU A 373 7.59 -10.98 -30.11
CA GLU A 373 8.50 -12.08 -29.83
C GLU A 373 7.90 -13.00 -28.74
N PRO A 374 7.89 -14.34 -28.92
CA PRO A 374 7.28 -15.25 -27.96
C PRO A 374 8.25 -15.60 -26.82
N THR A 375 7.84 -15.34 -25.57
CA THR A 375 8.55 -15.79 -24.37
C THR A 375 8.01 -17.15 -23.93
N LEU A 376 8.88 -18.16 -23.92
CA LEU A 376 8.52 -19.57 -23.64
C LEU A 376 7.36 -20.06 -24.52
N GLY A 377 7.40 -19.73 -25.82
CA GLY A 377 6.40 -20.13 -26.82
C GLY A 377 5.15 -19.25 -26.92
N SER A 378 4.92 -18.33 -25.97
CA SER A 378 3.72 -17.48 -25.89
C SER A 378 4.04 -15.99 -25.94
N ARG A 379 3.14 -15.21 -26.55
CA ARG A 379 3.15 -13.73 -26.61
C ARG A 379 2.29 -13.09 -25.51
N ALA A 380 1.70 -13.89 -24.62
CA ALA A 380 0.86 -13.40 -23.53
C ALA A 380 1.68 -12.65 -22.47
N THR A 381 1.19 -11.51 -22.00
CA THR A 381 1.67 -10.87 -20.78
C THR A 381 1.15 -11.62 -19.55
N ASP A 382 2.04 -12.22 -18.77
CA ASP A 382 1.75 -12.75 -17.44
C ASP A 382 2.05 -11.68 -16.38
N THR A 383 0.99 -11.15 -15.75
CA THR A 383 1.10 -10.07 -14.76
C THR A 383 1.65 -10.52 -13.41
N LEU A 384 1.52 -11.81 -13.05
CA LEU A 384 2.08 -12.35 -11.81
C LEU A 384 3.60 -12.53 -11.95
N SER A 385 4.01 -13.20 -13.03
CA SER A 385 5.40 -13.60 -13.24
C SER A 385 6.28 -12.50 -13.87
N GLY A 386 5.69 -11.56 -14.61
CA GLY A 386 6.43 -10.61 -15.46
C GLY A 386 6.99 -11.26 -16.73
N LEU A 387 6.37 -12.34 -17.22
CA LEU A 387 6.81 -13.07 -18.43
C LEU A 387 6.02 -12.63 -19.67
N GLY A 388 6.71 -12.53 -20.80
CA GLY A 388 6.13 -12.02 -22.04
C GLY A 388 6.35 -10.51 -22.21
N PRO A 389 5.65 -9.88 -23.17
CA PRO A 389 5.73 -8.43 -23.36
C PRO A 389 5.17 -7.68 -22.14
N ALA A 390 5.75 -6.52 -21.84
CA ALA A 390 5.21 -5.62 -20.83
C ALA A 390 3.80 -5.13 -21.21
N PRO A 391 2.98 -4.67 -20.23
CA PRO A 391 1.73 -3.96 -20.50
C PRO A 391 1.94 -2.83 -21.51
N LEU A 392 0.98 -2.66 -22.42
CA LEU A 392 1.08 -1.67 -23.48
C LEU A 392 1.01 -0.25 -22.92
N ALA A 393 1.82 0.64 -23.45
CA ALA A 393 1.83 2.06 -23.10
C ALA A 393 1.67 2.95 -24.35
N ALA A 394 1.35 4.23 -24.15
CA ALA A 394 1.36 5.23 -25.21
C ALA A 394 2.69 5.23 -25.98
N GLY A 395 2.62 5.25 -27.31
CA GLY A 395 3.76 5.11 -28.22
C GLY A 395 4.14 3.68 -28.60
N THR A 396 3.56 2.64 -27.98
CA THR A 396 3.86 1.24 -28.32
C THR A 396 3.40 0.91 -29.75
N ARG A 397 4.28 0.35 -30.57
CA ARG A 397 3.94 -0.11 -31.93
C ARG A 397 3.69 -1.61 -31.97
N LEU A 398 2.55 -1.98 -32.52
CA LEU A 398 2.10 -3.35 -32.75
C LEU A 398 2.21 -3.65 -34.24
N GLY A 399 3.32 -4.23 -34.68
CA GLY A 399 3.53 -4.60 -36.08
C GLY A 399 2.52 -5.63 -36.56
N ARG A 400 2.08 -5.57 -37.82
CA ARG A 400 1.25 -6.62 -38.42
C ARG A 400 2.11 -7.75 -38.96
N ARG A 401 1.91 -8.97 -38.49
CA ARG A 401 2.56 -10.17 -39.03
C ARG A 401 1.97 -10.52 -40.40
N LEU A 402 2.79 -10.53 -41.45
CA LEU A 402 2.36 -10.96 -42.79
C LEU A 402 2.34 -12.48 -42.90
N ARG A 403 1.16 -13.09 -42.76
CA ARG A 403 0.96 -14.53 -42.96
C ARG A 403 0.24 -14.87 -44.27
N GLY A 404 0.66 -15.95 -44.92
CA GLY A 404 -0.14 -16.67 -45.89
C GLY A 404 -1.19 -17.55 -45.20
N GLY A 405 -2.28 -17.88 -45.90
CA GLY A 405 -3.29 -18.83 -45.39
C GLY A 405 -4.37 -18.24 -44.47
N LEU A 406 -4.55 -16.90 -44.45
CA LEU A 406 -5.65 -16.27 -43.71
C LEU A 406 -7.02 -16.77 -44.16
N GLY A 407 -7.89 -17.04 -43.20
CA GLY A 407 -9.28 -17.43 -43.45
C GLY A 407 -10.14 -16.28 -44.00
N PRO A 408 -11.37 -16.60 -44.45
CA PRO A 408 -12.37 -15.58 -44.75
C PRO A 408 -12.70 -14.79 -43.47
N VAL A 409 -12.95 -13.50 -43.65
CA VAL A 409 -13.51 -12.62 -42.62
C VAL A 409 -14.96 -13.04 -42.36
N TRP A 410 -15.35 -13.22 -41.10
CA TRP A 410 -16.70 -13.64 -40.74
C TRP A 410 -17.57 -12.39 -40.49
N PRO A 411 -18.78 -12.30 -41.05
CA PRO A 411 -19.54 -11.04 -41.07
C PRO A 411 -20.05 -10.61 -39.68
N GLU A 412 -20.40 -11.57 -38.83
CA GLU A 412 -20.97 -11.35 -37.50
C GLU A 412 -20.88 -12.64 -36.68
N ALA A 413 -20.79 -12.51 -35.35
CA ALA A 413 -21.06 -13.59 -34.41
C ALA A 413 -21.80 -13.02 -33.18
N PRO A 414 -22.77 -13.74 -32.62
CA PRO A 414 -23.40 -13.33 -31.37
C PRO A 414 -22.40 -13.39 -30.22
N ALA A 415 -22.52 -12.46 -29.26
CA ALA A 415 -21.88 -12.59 -27.96
C ALA A 415 -22.44 -13.82 -27.22
N PRO A 416 -21.66 -14.48 -26.34
CA PRO A 416 -22.18 -15.53 -25.48
C PRO A 416 -23.13 -14.94 -24.43
N ASP A 417 -24.37 -15.46 -24.35
CA ASP A 417 -25.33 -15.04 -23.34
C ASP A 417 -24.86 -15.40 -21.92
N ALA A 418 -24.84 -14.42 -21.02
CA ALA A 418 -24.65 -14.64 -19.59
C ALA A 418 -25.92 -15.22 -18.96
N ALA A 419 -25.82 -16.40 -18.33
CA ALA A 419 -26.92 -16.92 -17.52
C ALA A 419 -27.06 -16.05 -16.25
N ARG A 420 -28.25 -15.51 -16.02
CA ARG A 420 -28.61 -14.78 -14.79
C ARG A 420 -29.70 -15.52 -14.02
N ASP A 421 -29.71 -15.34 -12.70
CA ASP A 421 -30.84 -15.74 -11.87
C ASP A 421 -31.93 -14.65 -11.83
N ASP A 422 -33.01 -14.92 -11.09
CA ASP A 422 -34.15 -14.00 -10.95
C ASP A 422 -33.78 -12.69 -10.23
N ASP A 423 -32.66 -12.67 -9.48
CA ASP A 423 -32.11 -11.50 -8.80
C ASP A 423 -31.15 -10.69 -9.71
N GLY A 424 -30.88 -11.17 -10.93
CA GLY A 424 -29.96 -10.56 -11.89
C GLY A 424 -28.47 -10.90 -11.68
N ALA A 425 -28.13 -11.72 -10.68
CA ALA A 425 -26.76 -12.14 -10.45
C ALA A 425 -26.30 -13.14 -11.52
N THR A 426 -25.02 -13.08 -11.87
CA THR A 426 -24.45 -13.96 -12.91
C THR A 426 -24.26 -15.37 -12.36
N VAL A 427 -24.84 -16.38 -12.99
CA VAL A 427 -24.78 -17.77 -12.53
C VAL A 427 -23.56 -18.47 -13.11
N VAL A 428 -22.62 -18.85 -12.25
CA VAL A 428 -21.40 -19.58 -12.61
C VAL A 428 -21.48 -21.01 -12.07
N ARG A 429 -21.39 -22.00 -12.95
CA ARG A 429 -21.42 -23.41 -12.54
C ARG A 429 -20.07 -23.85 -12.01
N VAL A 430 -20.10 -24.65 -10.94
CA VAL A 430 -18.91 -25.19 -10.28
C VAL A 430 -19.03 -26.69 -10.04
N HIS A 431 -17.92 -27.40 -10.15
CA HIS A 431 -17.79 -28.75 -9.60
C HIS A 431 -17.28 -28.69 -8.15
N PRO A 432 -17.57 -29.70 -7.31
CA PRO A 432 -16.85 -29.92 -6.05
C PRO A 432 -15.34 -29.95 -6.28
N GLY A 433 -14.60 -29.23 -5.44
CA GLY A 433 -13.14 -29.15 -5.47
C GLY A 433 -12.48 -30.31 -4.71
N PRO A 434 -11.15 -30.49 -4.82
CA PRO A 434 -10.45 -31.59 -4.19
C PRO A 434 -10.39 -31.49 -2.65
N ARG A 435 -10.76 -30.35 -2.06
CA ARG A 435 -10.71 -30.09 -0.62
C ARG A 435 -12.07 -29.65 -0.07
N ASP A 436 -13.17 -30.05 -0.72
CA ASP A 436 -14.52 -29.88 -0.18
C ASP A 436 -14.68 -30.54 1.21
N ASP A 437 -13.96 -31.64 1.46
CA ASP A 437 -13.85 -32.33 2.75
C ASP A 437 -13.19 -31.53 3.89
N TRP A 438 -12.75 -30.29 3.64
CA TRP A 438 -12.32 -29.33 4.66
C TRP A 438 -13.47 -28.46 5.21
N PHE A 439 -14.71 -28.64 4.73
CA PHE A 439 -15.88 -27.84 5.08
C PHE A 439 -17.09 -28.75 5.33
N ASP A 440 -17.82 -28.56 6.43
CA ASP A 440 -18.94 -29.45 6.78
C ASP A 440 -20.22 -29.15 5.98
N ASP A 441 -20.49 -27.87 5.72
CA ASP A 441 -21.64 -27.36 4.95
C ASP A 441 -21.21 -26.47 3.76
N GLY A 442 -19.91 -26.41 3.48
CA GLY A 442 -19.32 -25.31 2.69
C GLY A 442 -19.83 -25.18 1.25
N LEU A 443 -20.14 -26.27 0.55
CA LEU A 443 -20.73 -26.19 -0.80
C LEU A 443 -22.18 -25.68 -0.75
N ALA A 444 -22.96 -26.05 0.28
CA ALA A 444 -24.29 -25.50 0.46
C ALA A 444 -24.21 -24.01 0.77
N ALA A 445 -23.33 -23.60 1.69
CA ALA A 445 -23.08 -22.20 2.03
C ALA A 445 -22.59 -21.38 0.81
N LEU A 446 -21.67 -21.91 -0.01
CA LEU A 446 -21.17 -21.27 -1.23
C LEU A 446 -22.30 -20.93 -2.24
N THR A 447 -23.35 -21.75 -2.29
CA THR A 447 -24.50 -21.56 -3.20
C THR A 447 -25.72 -20.87 -2.58
N ALA A 448 -25.72 -20.67 -1.26
CA ALA A 448 -26.87 -20.15 -0.52
C ALA A 448 -27.22 -18.71 -0.89
N HIS A 449 -26.21 -17.89 -1.21
CA HIS A 449 -26.36 -16.49 -1.58
C HIS A 449 -25.51 -16.14 -2.81
N ALA A 450 -25.80 -15.00 -3.43
CA ALA A 450 -24.86 -14.38 -4.37
C ALA A 450 -23.64 -13.83 -3.60
N TRP A 451 -22.53 -13.66 -4.29
CA TRP A 451 -21.28 -13.05 -3.80
C TRP A 451 -21.03 -11.77 -4.59
N ARG A 452 -20.48 -10.74 -3.94
CA ARG A 452 -20.05 -9.51 -4.62
C ARG A 452 -18.59 -9.66 -5.07
N ILE A 453 -18.24 -9.14 -6.24
CA ILE A 453 -16.85 -9.07 -6.69
C ILE A 453 -16.17 -7.88 -6.00
N GLY A 454 -15.13 -8.15 -5.22
CA GLY A 454 -14.41 -7.11 -4.46
C GLY A 454 -13.46 -6.26 -5.32
N GLN A 455 -13.13 -5.05 -4.84
CA GLN A 455 -12.30 -4.08 -5.55
C GLN A 455 -10.85 -4.55 -5.80
N ASP A 456 -10.30 -5.42 -4.94
CA ASP A 456 -8.97 -6.03 -5.09
C ASP A 456 -8.88 -7.11 -6.20
N SER A 457 -9.93 -7.30 -7.01
CA SER A 457 -9.99 -8.33 -8.06
C SER A 457 -9.10 -8.01 -9.26
N ASN A 458 -8.34 -9.00 -9.73
CA ASN A 458 -7.35 -8.84 -10.79
C ASN A 458 -7.14 -10.11 -11.63
N ARG A 459 -6.22 -10.08 -12.61
CA ARG A 459 -5.91 -11.20 -13.50
C ARG A 459 -5.30 -12.45 -12.83
N VAL A 460 -4.89 -12.37 -11.57
CA VAL A 460 -4.48 -13.54 -10.77
C VAL A 460 -5.70 -14.22 -10.17
N GLY A 461 -6.69 -13.44 -9.70
CA GLY A 461 -7.93 -13.97 -9.17
C GLY A 461 -9.00 -12.91 -8.86
N ILE A 462 -10.23 -13.38 -8.79
CA ILE A 462 -11.42 -12.62 -8.47
C ILE A 462 -11.70 -12.83 -6.98
N ARG A 463 -11.73 -11.76 -6.18
CA ARG A 463 -11.96 -11.82 -4.73
C ARG A 463 -13.45 -11.72 -4.47
N LEU A 464 -13.99 -12.61 -3.65
CA LEU A 464 -15.43 -12.64 -3.33
C LEU A 464 -15.71 -12.05 -1.96
N GLU A 465 -16.65 -11.13 -1.91
CA GLU A 465 -17.18 -10.51 -0.71
C GLU A 465 -18.59 -11.05 -0.42
N LEU A 466 -19.03 -10.93 0.83
CA LEU A 466 -20.43 -11.15 1.19
C LEU A 466 -21.27 -10.02 0.57
N PRO A 467 -22.51 -10.30 0.13
CA PRO A 467 -23.43 -9.25 -0.27
C PRO A 467 -23.88 -8.45 0.95
N ASP A 468 -24.33 -7.22 0.74
CA ASP A 468 -24.77 -6.33 1.80
C ASP A 468 -25.98 -6.92 2.57
N ALA A 469 -26.07 -6.63 3.86
CA ALA A 469 -26.97 -7.34 4.76
C ALA A 469 -28.43 -6.86 4.64
N ASP A 470 -29.28 -7.65 3.98
CA ASP A 470 -30.71 -7.43 3.90
C ASP A 470 -31.42 -7.61 5.27
N ALA A 471 -32.32 -6.68 5.61
CA ALA A 471 -32.93 -6.61 6.94
C ALA A 471 -33.91 -7.75 7.29
N GLU A 472 -34.32 -8.56 6.30
CA GLU A 472 -35.33 -9.64 6.48
C GLU A 472 -34.78 -11.07 6.31
N GLN A 473 -33.51 -11.24 5.92
CA GLN A 473 -32.91 -12.56 5.68
C GLN A 473 -31.83 -12.93 6.71
N HIS A 474 -31.49 -14.22 6.81
CA HIS A 474 -30.36 -14.64 7.65
C HIS A 474 -29.06 -14.07 7.06
N ALA A 475 -28.39 -13.20 7.81
CA ALA A 475 -27.18 -12.52 7.35
C ALA A 475 -26.16 -13.52 6.76
N PRO A 476 -25.64 -13.27 5.54
CA PRO A 476 -24.67 -14.14 4.88
C PRO A 476 -23.38 -14.20 5.71
N ARG A 477 -22.64 -15.31 5.61
CA ARG A 477 -21.47 -15.58 6.47
C ARG A 477 -20.29 -16.12 5.66
N PRO A 478 -19.03 -15.85 6.07
CA PRO A 478 -17.87 -16.47 5.44
C PRO A 478 -17.91 -18.00 5.61
N LEU A 479 -17.34 -18.71 4.63
CA LEU A 479 -17.25 -20.17 4.65
C LEU A 479 -16.39 -20.66 5.81
N ARG A 480 -16.88 -21.64 6.55
CA ARG A 480 -16.19 -22.20 7.71
C ARG A 480 -15.45 -23.48 7.35
N ARG A 481 -14.12 -23.48 7.58
CA ARG A 481 -13.34 -24.71 7.58
C ARG A 481 -13.65 -25.51 8.84
N SER A 482 -13.82 -26.82 8.73
CA SER A 482 -13.96 -27.74 9.86
C SER A 482 -12.64 -28.39 10.29
N ARG A 483 -11.55 -28.11 9.57
CA ARG A 483 -10.18 -28.53 9.89
C ARG A 483 -9.31 -27.32 10.20
N GLU A 484 -8.60 -27.38 11.33
CA GLU A 484 -7.60 -26.41 11.75
C GLU A 484 -6.20 -26.82 11.25
N GLY A 485 -5.41 -25.84 10.78
CA GLY A 485 -4.05 -26.05 10.27
C GLY A 485 -3.79 -25.49 8.85
N GLU A 486 -2.52 -25.49 8.44
CA GLU A 486 -2.12 -25.18 7.05
C GLU A 486 -2.23 -26.43 6.15
N LEU A 487 -2.69 -26.24 4.92
CA LEU A 487 -2.64 -27.28 3.89
C LEU A 487 -1.22 -27.26 3.28
N ALA A 488 -0.55 -28.42 3.25
CA ALA A 488 0.71 -28.56 2.53
C ALA A 488 0.52 -28.19 1.05
N SER A 489 1.51 -27.56 0.41
CA SER A 489 1.31 -27.01 -0.95
C SER A 489 0.88 -28.06 -1.97
N GLU A 490 -0.12 -27.72 -2.78
CA GLU A 490 -0.70 -28.56 -3.85
C GLU A 490 -0.74 -27.81 -5.18
N GLY A 491 -0.72 -28.53 -6.30
CA GLY A 491 -0.87 -27.92 -7.63
C GLY A 491 -2.25 -27.29 -7.82
N MET A 492 -2.32 -26.14 -8.50
CA MET A 492 -3.52 -25.33 -8.71
C MET A 492 -3.92 -25.26 -10.19
N VAL A 493 -5.17 -24.90 -10.47
CA VAL A 493 -5.69 -24.64 -11.83
C VAL A 493 -6.52 -23.35 -11.89
N ALA A 494 -6.55 -22.72 -13.05
CA ALA A 494 -7.53 -21.67 -13.36
C ALA A 494 -8.95 -22.21 -13.15
N GLY A 495 -9.82 -21.40 -12.54
CA GLY A 495 -11.14 -21.78 -12.10
C GLY A 495 -11.23 -22.31 -10.66
N ALA A 496 -10.11 -22.53 -9.96
CA ALA A 496 -10.14 -22.96 -8.56
C ALA A 496 -10.71 -21.87 -7.63
N LEU A 497 -11.74 -22.20 -6.83
CA LEU A 497 -12.19 -21.37 -5.71
C LEU A 497 -11.42 -21.79 -4.45
N GLN A 498 -10.35 -21.05 -4.16
CA GLN A 498 -9.54 -21.24 -2.95
C GLN A 498 -10.16 -20.45 -1.79
N VAL A 499 -10.20 -21.03 -0.59
CA VAL A 499 -10.80 -20.37 0.60
C VAL A 499 -9.73 -20.15 1.67
N PRO A 500 -9.22 -18.93 1.88
CA PRO A 500 -8.30 -18.57 2.96
C PRO A 500 -8.95 -18.69 4.37
N PRO A 501 -8.20 -18.49 5.47
CA PRO A 501 -8.74 -18.56 6.83
C PRO A 501 -9.87 -17.55 7.14
N SER A 502 -9.97 -16.47 6.35
CA SER A 502 -11.07 -15.50 6.42
C SER A 502 -12.43 -16.06 6.01
N GLY A 503 -12.47 -17.20 5.31
CA GLY A 503 -13.70 -17.78 4.77
C GLY A 503 -14.26 -17.10 3.52
N LEU A 504 -13.60 -16.06 3.01
CA LEU A 504 -13.97 -15.34 1.78
C LEU A 504 -13.24 -15.96 0.57
N PRO A 505 -13.93 -16.57 -0.41
CA PRO A 505 -13.24 -17.27 -1.49
C PRO A 505 -12.49 -16.34 -2.46
N VAL A 506 -11.45 -16.88 -3.08
CA VAL A 506 -10.74 -16.29 -4.22
C VAL A 506 -10.82 -17.26 -5.39
N LEU A 507 -11.42 -16.81 -6.49
CA LEU A 507 -11.51 -17.55 -7.74
C LEU A 507 -10.28 -17.25 -8.61
N PHE A 508 -9.39 -18.21 -8.78
CA PHE A 508 -8.23 -18.05 -9.65
C PHE A 508 -8.58 -17.99 -11.13
N VAL A 509 -7.94 -17.09 -11.88
CA VAL A 509 -8.15 -16.91 -13.34
C VAL A 509 -6.82 -17.10 -14.11
N ALA A 510 -6.54 -16.36 -15.18
CA ALA A 510 -5.44 -16.68 -16.10
C ALA A 510 -4.03 -16.70 -15.46
N ASP A 511 -3.66 -15.67 -14.70
CA ASP A 511 -2.30 -15.49 -14.15
C ASP A 511 -2.17 -16.10 -12.74
N HIS A 512 -2.84 -17.22 -12.47
CA HIS A 512 -2.87 -17.87 -11.15
C HIS A 512 -1.52 -18.49 -10.76
N PRO A 513 -1.17 -18.60 -9.46
CA PRO A 513 0.03 -19.33 -9.04
C PRO A 513 -0.08 -20.83 -9.33
N VAL A 514 1.04 -21.49 -9.65
CA VAL A 514 1.07 -22.92 -10.01
C VAL A 514 0.78 -23.83 -8.80
N THR A 515 1.21 -23.44 -7.60
CA THR A 515 0.96 -24.17 -6.35
C THR A 515 0.34 -23.27 -5.28
N GLY A 516 -0.49 -23.82 -4.39
CA GLY A 516 -1.16 -23.08 -3.32
C GLY A 516 -1.28 -23.87 -2.01
N GLY A 517 -1.40 -23.17 -0.88
CA GLY A 517 -1.43 -23.73 0.48
C GLY A 517 -2.77 -23.57 1.23
N TYR A 518 -3.87 -23.33 0.51
CA TYR A 518 -5.21 -23.22 1.10
C TYR A 518 -6.21 -24.13 0.35
N PRO A 519 -7.21 -24.70 1.06
CA PRO A 519 -8.17 -25.63 0.49
C PRO A 519 -8.99 -24.99 -0.64
N VAL A 520 -9.15 -25.74 -1.72
CA VAL A 520 -10.01 -25.42 -2.85
C VAL A 520 -11.34 -26.15 -2.70
N ILE A 521 -12.39 -25.38 -2.42
CA ILE A 521 -13.73 -25.92 -2.13
C ILE A 521 -14.48 -26.33 -3.40
N ALA A 522 -14.24 -25.61 -4.50
CA ALA A 522 -14.95 -25.76 -5.75
C ALA A 522 -14.06 -25.41 -6.94
N THR A 523 -14.44 -25.80 -8.16
CA THR A 523 -13.75 -25.41 -9.39
C THR A 523 -14.76 -25.05 -10.47
N VAL A 524 -14.63 -23.86 -11.04
CA VAL A 524 -15.50 -23.35 -12.11
C VAL A 524 -15.46 -24.28 -13.32
N VAL A 525 -16.64 -24.54 -13.88
CA VAL A 525 -16.81 -25.26 -15.15
C VAL A 525 -16.10 -24.47 -16.26
N PRO A 526 -15.20 -25.08 -17.06
CA PRO A 526 -14.36 -24.33 -18.03
C PRO A 526 -15.11 -23.45 -19.02
N GLN A 527 -16.37 -23.77 -19.33
CA GLN A 527 -17.25 -22.97 -20.18
C GLN A 527 -17.71 -21.65 -19.52
N ASP A 528 -17.72 -21.57 -18.19
CA ASP A 528 -18.21 -20.42 -17.41
C ASP A 528 -17.06 -19.58 -16.85
N LEU A 529 -15.82 -20.07 -16.92
CA LEU A 529 -14.63 -19.30 -16.52
C LEU A 529 -14.46 -17.98 -17.32
N PRO A 530 -14.70 -17.93 -18.64
CA PRO A 530 -14.72 -16.68 -19.39
C PRO A 530 -15.79 -15.70 -18.90
N LEU A 531 -16.97 -16.21 -18.52
CA LEU A 531 -18.06 -15.40 -17.97
C LEU A 531 -17.68 -14.78 -16.63
N ALA A 532 -17.05 -15.57 -15.74
CA ALA A 532 -16.50 -15.04 -14.49
C ALA A 532 -15.41 -13.98 -14.73
N ALA A 533 -14.52 -14.19 -15.72
CA ALA A 533 -13.46 -13.24 -16.07
C ALA A 533 -13.94 -11.89 -16.65
N GLN A 534 -15.22 -11.81 -17.03
CA GLN A 534 -15.90 -10.60 -17.51
C GLN A 534 -16.60 -9.80 -16.41
N LEU A 535 -16.65 -10.29 -15.16
CA LEU A 535 -17.32 -9.59 -14.06
C LEU A 535 -16.43 -8.43 -13.53
N PRO A 536 -16.89 -7.16 -13.58
CA PRO A 536 -16.21 -6.05 -12.94
C PRO A 536 -16.34 -6.11 -11.40
N PRO A 537 -15.50 -5.38 -10.65
CA PRO A 537 -15.77 -5.08 -9.24
C PRO A 537 -17.18 -4.51 -9.04
N GLY A 538 -17.79 -4.84 -7.90
CA GLY A 538 -19.19 -4.53 -7.59
C GLY A 538 -20.23 -5.47 -8.21
N ALA A 539 -19.90 -6.23 -9.26
CA ALA A 539 -20.84 -7.19 -9.86
C ALA A 539 -21.17 -8.35 -8.89
N THR A 540 -22.31 -9.01 -9.13
CA THR A 540 -22.77 -10.15 -8.33
C THR A 540 -22.68 -11.47 -9.09
N VAL A 541 -22.23 -12.52 -8.39
CA VAL A 541 -22.09 -13.89 -8.91
C VAL A 541 -22.75 -14.90 -7.97
N ARG A 542 -23.57 -15.80 -8.49
CA ARG A 542 -24.13 -16.93 -7.74
C ARG A 542 -23.55 -18.24 -8.27
N PHE A 543 -23.13 -19.12 -7.37
CA PHE A 543 -22.59 -20.43 -7.77
C PHE A 543 -23.69 -21.49 -7.84
N ALA A 544 -23.61 -22.36 -8.83
CA ALA A 544 -24.46 -23.54 -8.96
C ALA A 544 -23.60 -24.80 -9.04
N VAL A 545 -23.75 -25.72 -8.06
CA VAL A 545 -23.00 -26.98 -8.08
C VAL A 545 -23.53 -27.91 -9.17
N VAL A 546 -22.64 -28.41 -10.01
CA VAL A 546 -22.90 -29.50 -10.96
C VAL A 546 -22.06 -30.73 -10.59
N PRO A 547 -22.67 -31.93 -10.51
CA PRO A 547 -21.93 -33.15 -10.18
C PRO A 547 -20.91 -33.50 -11.28
N HIS A 548 -19.87 -34.26 -10.93
CA HIS A 548 -19.01 -34.87 -11.94
C HIS A 548 -19.80 -35.96 -12.68
N ALA A 549 -19.61 -36.09 -13.99
CA ALA A 549 -20.43 -36.95 -14.84
C ALA A 549 -20.30 -38.47 -14.56
N ALA A 550 -19.38 -38.87 -13.66
CA ALA A 550 -19.14 -40.25 -13.24
C ALA A 550 -19.84 -40.64 -11.92
N ASP A 551 -20.38 -39.68 -11.15
CA ASP A 551 -20.92 -39.93 -9.81
C ASP A 551 -22.37 -40.47 -9.86
N SER A 552 -22.52 -41.72 -10.28
CA SER A 552 -23.71 -42.55 -9.99
C SER A 552 -23.40 -43.56 -8.88
N PRO A 553 -24.28 -43.75 -7.89
CA PRO A 553 -23.88 -44.34 -6.62
C PRO A 553 -23.84 -45.88 -6.66
N THR A 554 -22.71 -46.46 -6.22
CA THR A 554 -22.63 -47.88 -5.87
C THR A 554 -22.00 -48.14 -4.50
N HIS A 555 -22.85 -48.67 -3.61
CA HIS A 555 -22.54 -49.49 -2.43
C HIS A 555 -22.03 -48.88 -1.11
N THR A 556 -23.03 -48.60 -0.27
CA THR A 556 -23.06 -48.69 1.19
C THR A 556 -22.36 -49.92 1.80
N THR A 557 -21.67 -49.74 2.93
CA THR A 557 -21.74 -50.61 4.13
C THR A 557 -21.56 -49.76 5.40
N ALA A 558 -22.16 -50.14 6.53
CA ALA A 558 -22.34 -49.26 7.70
C ALA A 558 -21.92 -49.86 9.05
N ALA A 559 -21.26 -49.03 9.89
CA ALA A 559 -21.26 -49.00 11.37
C ALA A 559 -20.72 -50.23 12.15
N PRO A 560 -20.51 -50.19 13.50
CA PRO A 560 -20.68 -49.08 14.46
C PRO A 560 -19.55 -48.84 15.52
N ALA A 561 -19.54 -47.60 16.06
CA ALA A 561 -19.28 -47.11 17.43
C ALA A 561 -18.33 -47.79 18.46
N ALA A 562 -17.50 -46.97 19.12
CA ALA A 562 -17.19 -47.05 20.56
C ALA A 562 -16.71 -45.70 21.16
N THR A 563 -17.14 -45.40 22.40
CA THR A 563 -16.72 -44.31 23.31
C THR A 563 -16.44 -44.91 24.70
N PRO A 564 -16.07 -44.15 25.75
CA PRO A 564 -15.02 -43.13 25.89
C PRO A 564 -14.09 -43.45 27.11
N HIS A 565 -13.14 -42.57 27.48
CA HIS A 565 -12.74 -42.46 28.90
C HIS A 565 -12.17 -41.08 29.26
N ALA A 566 -12.64 -40.54 30.40
CA ALA A 566 -12.12 -39.33 31.06
C ALA A 566 -11.48 -39.68 32.41
N ALA A 567 -10.62 -38.79 32.95
CA ALA A 567 -10.18 -38.75 34.35
C ALA A 567 -9.55 -37.40 34.74
N ALA A 568 -9.57 -37.05 36.03
CA ALA A 568 -9.02 -35.81 36.63
C ALA A 568 -8.57 -36.09 38.10
N ALA A 569 -7.92 -35.20 38.88
CA ALA A 569 -7.67 -33.76 38.74
C ALA A 569 -6.40 -33.29 39.52
N HIS A 570 -6.35 -31.97 39.79
CA HIS A 570 -5.59 -31.14 40.77
C HIS A 570 -4.99 -31.78 42.07
N PRO A 571 -4.14 -31.08 42.89
CA PRO A 571 -3.71 -29.65 42.87
C PRO A 571 -2.19 -29.33 43.13
N GLU A 572 -1.79 -28.05 42.92
CA GLU A 572 -0.89 -27.08 43.67
C GLU A 572 0.20 -27.55 44.71
N PRO A 573 1.17 -26.68 45.19
CA PRO A 573 1.61 -25.33 44.76
C PRO A 573 3.16 -25.03 44.77
N ALA A 574 3.51 -23.83 44.27
CA ALA A 574 4.57 -22.88 44.72
C ALA A 574 6.08 -23.27 44.86
N GLY A 575 6.93 -22.44 44.24
CA GLY A 575 8.37 -22.33 44.54
C GLY A 575 9.05 -21.18 43.79
N GLY A 576 9.24 -20.02 44.42
CA GLY A 576 9.84 -18.84 43.77
C GLY A 576 11.37 -18.79 43.86
N HIS A 577 12.01 -18.12 42.89
CA HIS A 577 13.39 -17.63 42.99
C HIS A 577 13.54 -16.25 42.35
N ARG A 578 14.43 -15.43 42.95
CA ARG A 578 14.68 -14.04 42.55
C ARG A 578 15.41 -13.97 41.21
N MET A 579 15.00 -13.04 40.34
CA MET A 579 15.89 -12.52 39.30
C MET A 579 16.68 -11.34 39.86
N SER A 580 17.99 -11.32 39.59
CA SER A 580 18.84 -10.14 39.78
C SER A 580 18.96 -9.40 38.44
N PRO A 581 19.02 -8.06 38.43
CA PRO A 581 19.18 -7.29 37.19
C PRO A 581 20.57 -7.52 36.58
N ALA A 582 20.62 -7.68 35.26
CA ALA A 582 21.86 -7.68 34.48
C ALA A 582 22.39 -6.24 34.32
N PRO A 583 23.71 -6.03 34.16
CA PRO A 583 24.29 -4.69 34.16
C PRO A 583 24.11 -3.96 32.82
N THR A 584 23.72 -2.68 32.92
CA THR A 584 23.66 -1.74 31.78
C THR A 584 25.06 -1.49 31.20
N PRO A 585 25.27 -1.56 29.87
CA PRO A 585 26.53 -1.16 29.26
C PRO A 585 26.69 0.36 29.30
N THR A 586 27.66 0.84 30.07
CA THR A 586 28.05 2.26 30.08
C THR A 586 28.90 2.57 28.85
N HIS A 587 28.27 2.99 27.75
CA HIS A 587 28.99 3.61 26.64
C HIS A 587 29.42 5.03 27.07
N GLN A 588 30.71 5.37 26.97
CA GLN A 588 31.12 6.77 27.13
C GLN A 588 30.62 7.57 25.90
N PRO A 589 30.02 8.76 26.06
CA PRO A 589 29.57 9.54 24.92
C PRO A 589 30.77 9.92 24.05
N GLN A 590 30.75 9.48 22.80
CA GLN A 590 31.62 10.04 21.76
C GLN A 590 31.07 11.44 21.42
N PRO A 591 31.93 12.44 21.16
CA PRO A 591 31.45 13.75 20.76
C PRO A 591 30.73 13.65 19.39
N LEU A 592 29.51 14.17 19.33
CA LEU A 592 28.76 14.27 18.07
C LEU A 592 29.53 15.14 17.06
N ARG A 593 29.58 14.71 15.79
CA ARG A 593 30.18 15.49 14.69
C ARG A 593 29.30 15.49 13.45
N LYS A 594 28.56 14.41 13.18
CA LYS A 594 27.64 14.28 12.05
C LYS A 594 26.28 13.72 12.46
N VAL A 595 25.20 14.33 11.98
CA VAL A 595 23.81 13.96 12.31
C VAL A 595 23.05 13.64 11.03
N LEU A 596 22.44 12.45 10.98
CA LEU A 596 21.46 12.11 9.96
C LEU A 596 20.07 12.60 10.35
N ILE A 597 19.37 13.18 9.38
CA ILE A 597 18.04 13.75 9.53
C ILE A 597 17.05 12.80 8.86
N ALA A 598 16.35 12.00 9.66
CA ALA A 598 15.41 10.99 9.18
C ALA A 598 14.02 11.59 8.87
N ASN A 599 13.99 12.68 8.09
CA ASN A 599 12.79 13.45 7.77
C ASN A 599 12.97 14.30 6.48
N ARG A 600 11.95 15.05 6.08
CA ARG A 600 11.88 15.88 4.87
C ARG A 600 11.40 17.31 5.16
N GLY A 601 11.31 18.14 4.11
CA GLY A 601 10.59 19.41 4.15
C GLY A 601 11.18 20.43 5.13
N GLU A 602 10.32 21.26 5.74
CA GLU A 602 10.77 22.40 6.58
C GLU A 602 11.56 21.95 7.81
N ILE A 603 11.14 20.87 8.47
CA ILE A 603 11.82 20.36 9.67
C ILE A 603 13.22 19.85 9.37
N ALA A 604 13.43 19.22 8.21
CA ALA A 604 14.77 18.81 7.81
C ALA A 604 15.68 20.00 7.53
N VAL A 605 15.15 21.10 6.96
CA VAL A 605 15.88 22.38 6.82
C VAL A 605 16.18 23.00 8.20
N ARG A 606 15.22 22.98 9.13
CA ARG A 606 15.35 23.50 10.51
C ARG A 606 16.43 22.77 11.30
N ILE A 607 16.51 21.44 11.17
CA ILE A 607 17.53 20.60 11.82
C ILE A 607 18.90 20.81 11.16
N ALA A 608 18.99 20.84 9.82
CA ALA A 608 20.26 21.11 9.13
C ALA A 608 20.86 22.47 9.55
N ARG A 609 20.02 23.50 9.72
CA ARG A 609 20.45 24.81 10.26
C ARG A 609 20.97 24.71 11.70
N ALA A 610 20.28 23.98 12.59
CA ALA A 610 20.76 23.76 13.96
C ALA A 610 22.09 23.00 14.00
N CYS A 611 22.28 22.02 13.11
CA CYS A 611 23.56 21.33 12.95
C CYS A 611 24.66 22.31 12.53
N ALA A 612 24.41 23.15 11.52
CA ALA A 612 25.36 24.17 11.07
C ALA A 612 25.73 25.17 12.18
N ASP A 613 24.76 25.67 12.95
CA ASP A 613 25.00 26.56 14.09
C ASP A 613 25.80 25.86 15.22
N ALA A 614 25.55 24.57 15.44
CA ALA A 614 26.32 23.71 16.35
C ALA A 614 27.68 23.24 15.77
N SER A 615 28.04 23.63 14.54
CA SER A 615 29.23 23.15 13.80
C SER A 615 29.29 21.63 13.62
N LEU A 616 28.13 20.99 13.48
CA LEU A 616 27.93 19.57 13.15
C LEU A 616 27.60 19.43 11.66
N ALA A 617 28.13 18.40 11.01
CA ALA A 617 27.75 18.05 9.64
C ALA A 617 26.34 17.41 9.61
N SER A 618 25.57 17.73 8.59
CA SER A 618 24.18 17.29 8.42
C SER A 618 24.02 16.36 7.21
N VAL A 619 23.23 15.28 7.37
CA VAL A 619 22.91 14.33 6.31
C VAL A 619 21.41 14.25 6.11
N ALA A 620 20.93 14.61 4.92
CA ALA A 620 19.54 14.43 4.52
C ALA A 620 19.30 13.07 3.85
N VAL A 621 18.06 12.59 3.92
CA VAL A 621 17.56 11.48 3.09
C VAL A 621 16.40 11.96 2.21
N TYR A 622 16.26 11.38 1.02
CA TYR A 622 15.19 11.76 0.09
C TYR A 622 14.55 10.60 -0.69
N SER A 623 13.26 10.75 -0.98
CA SER A 623 12.52 9.93 -1.94
C SER A 623 12.65 10.48 -3.36
N ASP A 624 12.28 9.71 -4.38
CA ASP A 624 12.42 10.14 -5.78
C ASP A 624 11.65 11.46 -6.07
N PRO A 625 10.43 11.70 -5.54
CA PRO A 625 9.75 13.00 -5.66
C PRO A 625 10.45 14.17 -4.94
N ASP A 626 11.26 13.89 -3.92
CA ASP A 626 11.95 14.90 -3.11
C ASP A 626 13.40 15.19 -3.57
N ALA A 627 13.86 14.57 -4.67
CA ALA A 627 15.25 14.73 -5.16
C ALA A 627 15.69 16.18 -5.39
N ASP A 628 14.75 17.08 -5.68
CA ASP A 628 15.00 18.51 -5.88
C ASP A 628 14.51 19.40 -4.71
N ALA A 629 14.02 18.82 -3.61
CA ALA A 629 13.47 19.52 -2.45
C ALA A 629 14.51 20.39 -1.71
N LEU A 630 14.04 21.34 -0.88
CA LEU A 630 14.93 22.31 -0.24
C LEU A 630 15.86 21.66 0.80
N HIS A 631 15.42 20.62 1.51
CA HIS A 631 16.24 19.99 2.56
C HIS A 631 17.43 19.21 1.99
N VAL A 632 17.28 18.59 0.81
CA VAL A 632 18.37 17.96 0.04
C VAL A 632 19.48 18.96 -0.29
N ARG A 633 19.13 20.23 -0.48
CA ARG A 633 20.07 21.33 -0.78
C ARG A 633 20.55 22.09 0.45
N ALA A 634 19.95 21.85 1.62
CA ALA A 634 20.25 22.55 2.87
C ALA A 634 21.20 21.76 3.79
N ALA A 635 21.23 20.43 3.64
CA ALA A 635 22.18 19.57 4.33
C ALA A 635 23.56 19.52 3.64
N ASP A 636 24.61 19.12 4.37
CA ASP A 636 25.97 19.00 3.84
C ASP A 636 26.15 17.78 2.93
N GLU A 637 25.40 16.70 3.21
CA GLU A 637 25.29 15.50 2.38
C GLU A 637 23.82 15.11 2.22
N ALA A 638 23.46 14.47 1.10
CA ALA A 638 22.12 13.94 0.89
C ALA A 638 22.14 12.64 0.06
N TYR A 639 21.38 11.64 0.50
CA TYR A 639 21.36 10.29 -0.08
C TYR A 639 19.93 9.87 -0.46
N PRO A 640 19.74 9.19 -1.60
CA PRO A 640 18.44 8.65 -2.00
C PRO A 640 18.06 7.43 -1.16
N LEU A 641 16.77 7.31 -0.86
CA LEU A 641 16.16 6.09 -0.29
C LEU A 641 15.61 5.17 -1.41
N GLY A 642 15.29 5.74 -2.57
CA GLY A 642 14.68 5.04 -3.71
C GLY A 642 13.22 4.66 -3.46
N GLY A 643 12.33 5.06 -4.37
CA GLY A 643 10.89 4.86 -4.24
C GLY A 643 10.14 6.17 -3.99
N ARG A 644 8.80 6.09 -3.96
CA ARG A 644 7.93 7.27 -4.02
C ARG A 644 7.05 7.46 -2.79
N THR A 645 6.57 6.37 -2.20
CA THR A 645 5.66 6.41 -1.07
C THR A 645 6.41 6.56 0.26
N SER A 646 5.71 7.01 1.30
CA SER A 646 6.28 7.07 2.67
C SER A 646 6.77 5.69 3.16
N ALA A 647 6.04 4.62 2.82
CA ALA A 647 6.36 3.24 3.22
C ALA A 647 7.65 2.71 2.59
N GLU A 648 7.92 3.06 1.33
CA GLU A 648 9.15 2.68 0.62
C GLU A 648 10.36 3.54 1.03
N THR A 649 10.16 4.65 1.76
CA THR A 649 11.19 5.68 1.95
C THR A 649 11.31 6.10 3.41
N TYR A 650 10.64 7.17 3.84
CA TYR A 650 10.82 7.78 5.17
C TYR A 650 10.34 6.92 6.36
N LEU A 651 9.64 5.81 6.10
CA LEU A 651 9.27 4.80 7.10
C LEU A 651 10.15 3.54 7.03
N ASP A 652 11.05 3.44 6.05
CA ASP A 652 11.96 2.30 5.89
C ASP A 652 13.18 2.48 6.82
N GLN A 653 13.11 1.80 7.97
CA GLN A 653 14.13 1.84 9.01
C GLN A 653 15.48 1.29 8.51
N GLU A 654 15.46 0.24 7.66
CA GLU A 654 16.68 -0.42 7.19
C GLU A 654 17.47 0.51 6.26
N LYS A 655 16.77 1.18 5.32
CA LYS A 655 17.38 2.16 4.41
C LYS A 655 17.96 3.36 5.18
N ILE A 656 17.23 3.92 6.13
CA ILE A 656 17.72 5.07 6.91
C ILE A 656 18.97 4.68 7.73
N LEU A 657 18.98 3.48 8.34
CA LEU A 657 20.16 2.97 9.04
C LEU A 657 21.31 2.59 8.09
N ALA A 658 21.03 2.21 6.84
CA ALA A 658 22.05 1.99 5.81
C ALA A 658 22.74 3.31 5.44
N VAL A 659 21.97 4.38 5.15
CA VAL A 659 22.52 5.71 4.90
C VAL A 659 23.29 6.26 6.12
N ALA A 660 22.81 6.02 7.34
CA ALA A 660 23.52 6.43 8.56
C ALA A 660 24.93 5.80 8.64
N ARG A 661 25.04 4.51 8.29
CA ARG A 661 26.31 3.77 8.21
C ARG A 661 27.19 4.26 7.07
N GLU A 662 26.63 4.46 5.88
CA GLU A 662 27.36 4.90 4.67
C GLU A 662 27.92 6.31 4.81
N SER A 663 27.09 7.25 5.24
CA SER A 663 27.48 8.65 5.48
C SER A 663 28.41 8.82 6.69
N GLY A 664 28.49 7.82 7.57
CA GLY A 664 29.25 7.87 8.81
C GLY A 664 28.69 8.89 9.79
N ALA A 665 27.36 8.95 9.93
CA ALA A 665 26.72 9.75 10.96
C ALA A 665 27.03 9.20 12.37
N ASP A 666 27.10 10.07 13.37
CA ASP A 666 27.23 9.69 14.78
C ASP A 666 25.85 9.62 15.48
N ALA A 667 24.82 10.25 14.89
CA ALA A 667 23.47 10.37 15.45
C ALA A 667 22.37 10.36 14.39
N VAL A 668 21.14 10.04 14.81
CA VAL A 668 19.91 10.20 14.01
C VAL A 668 18.94 11.12 14.74
N HIS A 669 18.51 12.19 14.06
CA HIS A 669 17.44 13.06 14.49
C HIS A 669 16.19 12.83 13.62
N PRO A 670 15.06 12.41 14.23
CA PRO A 670 13.87 12.05 13.45
C PRO A 670 12.96 13.23 13.09
N GLY A 671 13.22 14.45 13.57
CA GLY A 671 12.26 15.56 13.50
C GLY A 671 10.94 15.23 14.20
N TYR A 672 9.84 15.33 13.45
CA TYR A 672 8.48 14.99 13.90
C TYR A 672 7.73 14.18 12.83
N GLY A 673 6.79 13.33 13.26
CA GLY A 673 6.13 12.38 12.36
C GLY A 673 7.09 11.30 11.85
N PHE A 674 6.64 10.55 10.84
CA PHE A 674 7.34 9.34 10.34
C PHE A 674 7.75 8.41 11.49
N LEU A 675 9.05 8.29 11.77
CA LEU A 675 9.61 7.38 12.78
C LEU A 675 9.93 8.07 14.12
N SER A 676 9.56 9.34 14.33
CA SER A 676 9.93 10.10 15.54
C SER A 676 9.39 9.54 16.85
N GLU A 677 8.31 8.78 16.80
CA GLU A 677 7.66 8.16 17.96
C GLU A 677 7.62 6.62 17.81
N ASN A 678 8.52 6.06 17.00
CA ASN A 678 8.66 4.63 16.82
C ASN A 678 9.78 4.10 17.75
N ALA A 679 9.40 3.38 18.80
CA ALA A 679 10.33 2.87 19.80
C ALA A 679 11.31 1.85 19.21
N GLU A 680 10.87 1.03 18.26
CA GLU A 680 11.68 0.00 17.61
C GLU A 680 12.79 0.64 16.75
N PHE A 681 12.49 1.75 16.07
CA PHE A 681 13.49 2.52 15.33
C PHE A 681 14.50 3.18 16.25
N ALA A 682 14.05 3.76 17.36
CA ALA A 682 14.93 4.33 18.38
C ALA A 682 15.87 3.25 18.97
N GLU A 683 15.39 2.03 19.21
CA GLU A 683 16.22 0.88 19.58
C GLU A 683 17.20 0.48 18.48
N ALA A 684 16.77 0.44 17.23
CA ALA A 684 17.62 0.07 16.10
C ALA A 684 18.75 1.10 15.85
N VAL A 685 18.47 2.40 16.01
CA VAL A 685 19.48 3.48 15.99
C VAL A 685 20.51 3.28 17.11
N ILE A 686 20.07 3.07 18.35
CA ILE A 686 20.95 2.86 19.51
C ILE A 686 21.77 1.56 19.35
N ALA A 687 21.15 0.49 18.86
CA ALA A 687 21.82 -0.79 18.60
C ALA A 687 22.86 -0.71 17.47
N ALA A 688 22.66 0.18 16.49
CA ALA A 688 23.66 0.51 15.48
C ALA A 688 24.84 1.35 16.01
N GLY A 689 24.84 1.72 17.30
CA GLY A 689 25.89 2.53 17.93
C GLY A 689 25.74 4.04 17.70
N LEU A 690 24.60 4.48 17.19
CA LEU A 690 24.28 5.88 16.89
C LEU A 690 23.54 6.52 18.07
N ALA A 691 23.77 7.81 18.31
CA ALA A 691 22.96 8.55 19.28
C ALA A 691 21.56 8.85 18.72
N TRP A 692 20.53 8.48 19.48
CA TRP A 692 19.14 8.84 19.19
C TRP A 692 18.83 10.23 19.73
N VAL A 693 18.42 11.16 18.86
CA VAL A 693 18.07 12.54 19.25
C VAL A 693 16.57 12.60 19.61
N GLY A 694 16.21 11.98 20.73
CA GLY A 694 14.83 11.89 21.24
C GLY A 694 14.73 11.12 22.57
N PRO A 695 13.51 10.84 23.05
CA PRO A 695 13.30 10.08 24.28
C PRO A 695 13.74 8.63 24.18
N ALA A 696 14.03 8.01 25.33
CA ALA A 696 14.41 6.60 25.36
C ALA A 696 13.25 5.70 24.84
N PRO A 697 13.55 4.58 24.16
CA PRO A 697 12.51 3.72 23.56
C PRO A 697 11.43 3.26 24.54
N GLN A 698 11.79 2.93 25.78
CA GLN A 698 10.81 2.55 26.79
C GLN A 698 9.89 3.72 27.18
N THR A 699 10.41 4.95 27.26
CA THR A 699 9.61 6.15 27.49
C THR A 699 8.63 6.41 26.33
N ILE A 700 9.04 6.13 25.09
CA ILE A 700 8.16 6.21 23.91
C ILE A 700 7.00 5.21 24.06
N ARG A 701 7.27 3.96 24.45
CA ARG A 701 6.22 2.94 24.69
C ARG A 701 5.31 3.30 25.87
N ASP A 702 5.89 3.68 27.01
CA ASP A 702 5.16 3.97 28.25
C ASP A 702 4.24 5.20 28.15
N LEU A 703 4.55 6.14 27.26
CA LEU A 703 3.72 7.33 27.01
C LEU A 703 2.81 7.20 25.77
N GLY A 704 3.14 6.31 24.83
CA GLY A 704 2.26 5.95 23.71
C GLY A 704 1.11 5.01 24.10
N ASP A 705 1.28 4.20 25.14
CA ASP A 705 0.19 3.44 25.76
C ASP A 705 -0.68 4.37 26.63
N LYS A 706 -1.94 4.56 26.24
CA LYS A 706 -2.90 5.44 26.92
C LYS A 706 -3.15 5.06 28.39
N ILE A 707 -3.19 3.77 28.70
CA ILE A 707 -3.39 3.29 30.07
C ILE A 707 -2.15 3.64 30.88
N LYS A 708 -0.97 3.36 30.33
CA LYS A 708 0.31 3.61 31.02
C LYS A 708 0.61 5.10 31.20
N ALA A 709 0.35 5.91 30.18
CA ALA A 709 0.42 7.36 30.26
C ALA A 709 -0.52 7.92 31.34
N ARG A 710 -1.76 7.40 31.42
CA ARG A 710 -2.73 7.79 32.47
C ARG A 710 -2.27 7.35 33.87
N GLU A 711 -1.73 6.14 34.05
CA GLU A 711 -1.12 5.71 35.32
C GLU A 711 0.00 6.67 35.77
N ILE A 712 0.89 7.04 34.84
CA ILE A 712 1.99 7.98 35.11
C ILE A 712 1.43 9.37 35.46
N ALA A 713 0.42 9.86 34.74
CA ALA A 713 -0.23 11.14 35.00
C ALA A 713 -0.92 11.17 36.38
N VAL A 714 -1.66 10.12 36.76
CA VAL A 714 -2.26 9.96 38.09
C VAL A 714 -1.17 9.94 39.17
N ALA A 715 -0.10 9.15 38.99
CA ALA A 715 1.00 9.06 39.94
C ALA A 715 1.79 10.38 40.08
N ALA A 716 1.87 11.17 39.01
CA ALA A 716 2.46 12.52 38.99
C ALA A 716 1.54 13.60 39.60
N GLY A 717 0.28 13.27 39.94
CA GLY A 717 -0.70 14.23 40.44
C GLY A 717 -1.23 15.20 39.38
N ALA A 718 -1.18 14.80 38.10
CA ALA A 718 -1.68 15.61 37.00
C ALA A 718 -3.19 15.88 37.14
N PRO A 719 -3.66 17.07 36.74
CA PRO A 719 -5.09 17.35 36.70
C PRO A 719 -5.73 16.51 35.58
N LEU A 720 -6.82 15.80 35.90
CA LEU A 720 -7.56 14.97 34.96
C LEU A 720 -9.03 15.38 34.96
N VAL A 721 -9.69 15.19 33.82
CA VAL A 721 -11.14 15.28 33.74
C VAL A 721 -11.79 14.27 34.71
N PRO A 722 -12.89 14.62 35.41
CA PRO A 722 -13.66 13.64 36.16
C PRO A 722 -14.07 12.49 35.24
N GLY A 723 -13.83 11.26 35.68
CA GLY A 723 -14.10 10.04 34.92
C GLY A 723 -14.24 8.82 35.83
N SER A 724 -14.83 7.76 35.30
CA SER A 724 -15.07 6.51 36.04
C SER A 724 -13.76 5.82 36.44
N ASP A 725 -13.77 5.19 37.63
CA ASP A 725 -12.62 4.45 38.16
C ASP A 725 -12.56 3.03 37.54
N GLY A 726 -12.20 2.99 36.26
CA GLY A 726 -12.33 1.80 35.41
C GLY A 726 -13.50 1.88 34.42
N PRO A 727 -13.66 0.86 33.56
CA PRO A 727 -14.87 0.70 32.74
C PRO A 727 -16.11 0.62 33.63
N VAL A 728 -17.24 1.15 33.15
CA VAL A 728 -18.54 1.02 33.84
C VAL A 728 -19.30 -0.20 33.31
N ASP A 729 -19.87 -0.98 34.22
CA ASP A 729 -20.52 -2.26 33.89
C ASP A 729 -21.93 -2.09 33.28
N SER A 730 -22.54 -0.90 33.36
CA SER A 730 -23.92 -0.68 32.88
C SER A 730 -24.26 0.78 32.56
N ALA A 731 -25.37 0.96 31.83
CA ALA A 731 -25.94 2.26 31.50
C ALA A 731 -26.40 3.04 32.75
N GLU A 732 -26.88 2.35 33.79
CA GLU A 732 -27.25 2.96 35.07
C GLU A 732 -26.03 3.50 35.81
N ALA A 733 -24.87 2.85 35.71
CA ALA A 733 -23.61 3.36 36.26
C ALA A 733 -23.12 4.59 35.49
N ALA A 734 -23.19 4.57 34.15
CA ALA A 734 -22.91 5.73 33.30
C ALA A 734 -23.83 6.93 33.63
N ARG A 735 -25.10 6.65 33.91
CA ARG A 735 -26.09 7.66 34.31
C ARG A 735 -25.85 8.20 35.71
N ALA A 736 -25.55 7.35 36.69
CA ALA A 736 -25.21 7.79 38.05
C ALA A 736 -23.99 8.72 38.05
N PHE A 737 -22.97 8.40 37.23
CA PHE A 737 -21.82 9.29 37.00
C PHE A 737 -22.25 10.66 36.44
N ALA A 738 -23.17 10.71 35.47
CA ALA A 738 -23.69 11.95 34.92
C ALA A 738 -24.54 12.76 35.91
N GLU A 739 -25.26 12.10 36.83
CA GLU A 739 -25.99 12.74 37.93
C GLU A 739 -25.05 13.32 39.00
N GLU A 740 -23.90 12.68 39.26
CA GLU A 740 -22.88 13.15 40.23
C GLU A 740 -21.97 14.27 39.69
N HIS A 741 -21.40 14.08 38.49
CA HIS A 741 -20.38 14.96 37.92
C HIS A 741 -20.91 16.00 36.93
N GLY A 742 -22.20 15.90 36.59
CA GLY A 742 -22.89 16.83 35.68
C GLY A 742 -22.74 16.49 34.20
N LEU A 743 -23.62 17.08 33.39
CA LEU A 743 -23.65 16.98 31.94
C LEU A 743 -22.97 18.19 31.28
N PRO A 744 -22.49 18.07 30.02
CA PRO A 744 -22.47 16.86 29.20
C PRO A 744 -21.42 15.83 29.67
N VAL A 745 -21.65 14.56 29.37
CA VAL A 745 -20.68 13.46 29.56
C VAL A 745 -20.33 12.82 28.22
N ILE A 746 -19.13 12.26 28.13
CA ILE A 746 -18.66 11.48 26.99
C ILE A 746 -18.38 10.05 27.44
N ILE A 747 -18.94 9.10 26.70
CA ILE A 747 -18.79 7.67 26.87
C ILE A 747 -17.77 7.22 25.83
N LYS A 748 -16.73 6.51 26.25
CA LYS A 748 -15.58 6.13 25.40
C LYS A 748 -15.29 4.63 25.53
N ALA A 749 -15.08 3.95 24.41
CA ALA A 749 -14.54 2.59 24.42
C ALA A 749 -13.18 2.51 25.16
N ALA A 750 -12.98 1.45 25.93
CA ALA A 750 -11.75 1.20 26.69
C ALA A 750 -10.54 0.89 25.79
N HIS A 751 -10.82 0.29 24.62
CA HIS A 751 -9.84 -0.05 23.59
C HIS A 751 -10.21 0.77 22.35
N GLY A 752 -9.29 1.59 21.82
CA GLY A 752 -9.55 2.39 20.62
C GLY A 752 -8.71 3.65 20.45
N GLY A 753 -8.56 4.07 19.19
CA GLY A 753 -7.92 5.32 18.76
C GLY A 753 -8.73 6.02 17.66
N GLY A 754 -8.41 7.29 17.36
CA GLY A 754 -9.06 8.02 16.27
C GLY A 754 -10.54 8.35 16.47
N GLY A 755 -11.02 8.48 17.72
CA GLY A 755 -12.37 8.94 18.04
C GLY A 755 -13.53 7.94 17.77
N ARG A 756 -13.23 6.74 17.27
CA ARG A 756 -14.21 5.65 17.11
C ARG A 756 -14.63 5.12 18.50
N GLY A 757 -15.89 4.73 18.64
CA GLY A 757 -16.45 4.24 19.91
C GLY A 757 -16.69 5.32 20.97
N MET A 758 -16.89 6.58 20.55
CA MET A 758 -17.24 7.69 21.45
C MET A 758 -18.68 8.17 21.25
N ARG A 759 -19.39 8.50 22.34
CA ARG A 759 -20.72 9.13 22.32
C ARG A 759 -20.84 10.21 23.38
N ILE A 760 -21.37 11.38 23.00
CA ILE A 760 -21.63 12.48 23.92
C ILE A 760 -23.11 12.45 24.29
N ALA A 761 -23.40 12.43 25.59
CA ALA A 761 -24.74 12.64 26.13
C ALA A 761 -24.80 14.05 26.73
N ARG A 762 -25.66 14.90 26.16
CA ARG A 762 -25.91 16.29 26.61
C ARG A 762 -27.09 16.36 27.58
N GLN A 763 -28.01 15.40 27.50
CA GLN A 763 -29.17 15.27 28.40
C GLN A 763 -29.16 13.91 29.10
N LEU A 764 -29.74 13.86 30.30
CA LEU A 764 -29.71 12.65 31.14
C LEU A 764 -30.43 11.45 30.50
N GLY A 765 -31.49 11.71 29.72
CA GLY A 765 -32.21 10.67 28.98
C GLY A 765 -31.46 10.10 27.78
N GLU A 766 -30.38 10.75 27.32
CA GLU A 766 -29.55 10.28 26.22
C GLU A 766 -28.47 9.29 26.68
N VAL A 767 -28.14 9.26 28.00
CA VAL A 767 -27.00 8.50 28.54
C VAL A 767 -27.16 7.00 28.31
N GLU A 768 -28.36 6.47 28.48
CA GLU A 768 -28.63 5.03 28.35
C GLU A 768 -28.47 4.55 26.89
N ASP A 769 -29.01 5.30 25.93
CA ASP A 769 -28.86 5.03 24.49
C ASP A 769 -27.42 5.27 23.99
N ALA A 770 -26.78 6.35 24.46
CA ALA A 770 -25.38 6.66 24.16
C ALA A 770 -24.43 5.56 24.66
N PHE A 771 -24.69 5.01 25.86
CA PHE A 771 -23.91 3.91 26.42
C PHE A 771 -24.07 2.65 25.55
N ALA A 772 -25.31 2.25 25.28
CA ALA A 772 -25.58 1.06 24.47
C ALA A 772 -25.03 1.19 23.04
N ALA A 773 -25.00 2.41 22.47
CA ALA A 773 -24.38 2.67 21.17
C ALA A 773 -22.85 2.58 21.21
N ALA A 774 -22.19 3.13 22.24
CA ALA A 774 -20.75 3.04 22.41
C ALA A 774 -20.28 1.58 22.58
N VAL A 775 -20.99 0.79 23.41
CA VAL A 775 -20.71 -0.65 23.62
C VAL A 775 -20.78 -1.42 22.30
N ARG A 776 -21.85 -1.27 21.51
CA ARG A 776 -22.01 -1.96 20.22
C ARG A 776 -20.90 -1.62 19.22
N GLU A 777 -20.48 -0.35 19.18
CA GLU A 777 -19.38 0.08 18.31
C GLU A 777 -18.03 -0.47 18.77
N ALA A 778 -17.79 -0.53 20.09
CA ALA A 778 -16.60 -1.12 20.68
C ALA A 778 -16.51 -2.64 20.43
N GLU A 779 -17.61 -3.37 20.60
CA GLU A 779 -17.70 -4.80 20.27
C GLU A 779 -17.44 -5.06 18.77
N GLY A 780 -18.06 -4.26 17.89
CA GLY A 780 -17.89 -4.40 16.44
C GLY A 780 -16.49 -4.06 15.93
N ALA A 781 -15.81 -3.08 16.53
CA ALA A 781 -14.49 -2.62 16.10
C ALA A 781 -13.32 -3.35 16.78
N PHE A 782 -13.46 -3.76 18.04
CA PHE A 782 -12.36 -4.26 18.88
C PHE A 782 -12.65 -5.61 19.56
N GLY A 783 -13.84 -6.20 19.35
CA GLY A 783 -14.24 -7.47 19.94
C GLY A 783 -14.47 -7.42 21.46
N ARG A 784 -14.53 -6.22 22.06
CA ARG A 784 -14.72 -5.99 23.51
C ARG A 784 -15.57 -4.74 23.73
N GLY A 785 -16.62 -4.86 24.55
CA GLY A 785 -17.60 -3.79 24.82
C GLY A 785 -17.31 -2.89 26.02
N GLU A 786 -16.13 -2.99 26.63
CA GLU A 786 -15.74 -2.19 27.81
C GLU A 786 -15.77 -0.68 27.50
N CYS A 787 -16.47 0.13 28.31
CA CYS A 787 -16.58 1.58 28.12
C CYS A 787 -16.35 2.37 29.42
N PHE A 788 -15.68 3.51 29.33
CA PHE A 788 -15.52 4.51 30.39
C PHE A 788 -16.52 5.67 30.20
N VAL A 789 -16.79 6.41 31.27
CA VAL A 789 -17.52 7.69 31.21
C VAL A 789 -16.66 8.79 31.79
N GLU A 790 -16.59 9.92 31.11
CA GLU A 790 -15.87 11.13 31.53
C GLU A 790 -16.77 12.36 31.35
N ARG A 791 -16.51 13.43 32.09
CA ARG A 791 -17.16 14.73 31.81
C ARG A 791 -16.72 15.22 30.43
N PHE A 792 -17.67 15.62 29.58
CA PHE A 792 -17.34 16.21 28.28
C PHE A 792 -17.01 17.70 28.44
N LEU A 793 -16.00 18.17 27.71
CA LEU A 793 -15.60 19.58 27.67
C LEU A 793 -16.10 20.14 26.33
N ASP A 794 -17.03 21.09 26.37
CA ASP A 794 -17.79 21.51 25.19
C ASP A 794 -17.00 22.50 24.30
N THR A 795 -16.49 23.57 24.89
CA THR A 795 -15.63 24.58 24.23
C THR A 795 -14.23 24.65 24.88
N PRO A 796 -13.47 23.54 24.93
CA PRO A 796 -12.15 23.53 25.54
C PRO A 796 -11.11 24.22 24.65
N ARG A 797 -10.11 24.80 25.31
CA ARG A 797 -8.88 25.26 24.68
C ARG A 797 -7.82 24.16 24.74
N HIS A 798 -7.12 23.95 23.64
CA HIS A 798 -5.94 23.08 23.60
C HIS A 798 -4.73 23.90 24.04
N VAL A 799 -4.22 23.59 25.24
CA VAL A 799 -3.06 24.24 25.84
C VAL A 799 -1.99 23.20 26.14
N GLU A 800 -0.75 23.47 25.75
CA GLU A 800 0.34 22.51 25.89
C GLU A 800 1.57 23.13 26.53
N ALA A 801 2.42 22.28 27.11
CA ALA A 801 3.64 22.66 27.80
C ALA A 801 4.86 22.01 27.13
N GLN A 802 5.78 22.85 26.63
CA GLN A 802 7.08 22.40 26.13
C GLN A 802 7.96 21.98 27.30
N VAL A 803 8.51 20.78 27.23
CA VAL A 803 9.49 20.27 28.19
C VAL A 803 10.82 19.99 27.49
N LEU A 804 11.91 20.26 28.20
CA LEU A 804 13.24 19.73 27.93
C LEU A 804 13.69 18.91 29.14
N ALA A 805 14.30 17.75 28.91
CA ALA A 805 14.87 16.92 29.96
C ALA A 805 16.21 16.31 29.53
N ASP A 806 17.18 16.24 30.44
CA ASP A 806 18.49 15.65 30.19
C ASP A 806 18.74 14.35 30.98
N THR A 807 19.81 13.65 30.61
CA THR A 807 20.26 12.44 31.31
C THR A 807 20.85 12.71 32.70
N HIS A 808 20.89 13.97 33.15
CA HIS A 808 21.39 14.40 34.46
C HIS A 808 20.26 14.66 35.46
N GLY A 809 19.00 14.46 35.04
CA GLY A 809 17.80 14.58 35.88
C GLY A 809 17.18 15.98 35.91
N ASN A 810 17.68 16.90 35.08
CA ASN A 810 17.05 18.21 34.91
C ASN A 810 15.80 18.03 34.04
N VAL A 811 14.69 18.65 34.44
CA VAL A 811 13.43 18.69 33.70
C VAL A 811 12.89 20.11 33.80
N VAL A 812 12.89 20.83 32.68
CA VAL A 812 12.53 22.25 32.58
C VAL A 812 11.31 22.40 31.70
N VAL A 813 10.31 23.16 32.16
CA VAL A 813 9.16 23.54 31.33
C VAL A 813 9.50 24.86 30.65
N VAL A 814 9.81 24.79 29.36
CA VAL A 814 10.34 25.91 28.59
C VAL A 814 9.27 26.97 28.35
N GLY A 815 8.02 26.56 28.13
CA GLY A 815 6.91 27.49 27.99
C GLY A 815 5.59 26.79 27.71
N THR A 816 4.50 27.56 27.64
CA THR A 816 3.18 27.08 27.24
C THR A 816 2.78 27.61 25.87
N ARG A 817 2.07 26.82 25.08
CA ARG A 817 1.45 27.24 23.81
C ARG A 817 -0.06 27.02 23.89
N ASP A 818 -0.81 27.83 23.16
CA ASP A 818 -2.22 27.56 22.85
C ASP A 818 -2.33 27.22 21.38
N CYS A 819 -2.97 26.09 21.10
CA CYS A 819 -3.13 25.50 19.78
C CYS A 819 -4.62 25.28 19.45
N SER A 820 -5.52 26.02 20.12
CA SER A 820 -6.97 25.85 20.01
C SER A 820 -7.51 26.20 18.63
N LEU A 821 -6.78 26.99 17.83
CA LEU A 821 -7.16 27.29 16.46
C LEU A 821 -6.71 26.16 15.53
N GLN A 822 -7.56 25.13 15.50
CA GLN A 822 -7.41 23.90 14.75
C GLN A 822 -8.68 23.60 13.95
N ARG A 823 -8.53 22.89 12.83
CA ARG A 823 -9.62 22.41 11.97
C ARG A 823 -9.64 20.89 12.03
N ARG A 824 -10.73 20.25 12.48
CA ARG A 824 -10.82 18.78 12.63
C ARG A 824 -9.57 18.13 13.27
N ASN A 825 -9.02 18.74 14.32
CA ASN A 825 -7.78 18.37 15.02
C ASN A 825 -6.44 18.67 14.29
N GLN A 826 -6.47 19.25 13.10
CA GLN A 826 -5.30 19.83 12.42
C GLN A 826 -5.03 21.24 12.97
N LYS A 827 -3.97 21.40 13.78
CA LYS A 827 -3.51 22.72 14.27
C LYS A 827 -3.16 23.63 13.08
N LEU A 828 -3.64 24.89 13.08
CA LEU A 828 -3.43 25.84 11.96
C LEU A 828 -2.79 27.15 12.40
N VAL A 829 -3.14 27.65 13.60
CA VAL A 829 -2.53 28.83 14.22
C VAL A 829 -2.27 28.55 15.70
N GLU A 830 -1.03 28.73 16.10
CA GLU A 830 -0.56 28.51 17.46
C GLU A 830 -0.02 29.81 18.06
N GLU A 831 -0.12 29.98 19.38
CA GLU A 831 0.45 31.15 20.05
C GLU A 831 1.12 30.88 21.39
N ALA A 832 2.23 31.60 21.63
CA ALA A 832 3.02 31.51 22.85
C ALA A 832 3.24 32.90 23.47
N PRO A 833 3.30 33.00 24.81
CA PRO A 833 2.81 32.01 25.76
C PRO A 833 1.29 31.86 25.65
N ALA A 834 0.75 30.69 26.03
CA ALA A 834 -0.70 30.46 26.06
C ALA A 834 -1.43 31.61 26.79
N PRO A 835 -2.34 32.35 26.11
CA PRO A 835 -2.85 33.63 26.61
C PRO A 835 -3.99 33.42 27.62
N PHE A 836 -4.32 34.45 28.40
CA PHE A 836 -5.46 34.45 29.34
C PHE A 836 -5.51 33.33 30.40
N LEU A 837 -4.46 32.52 30.55
CA LEU A 837 -4.33 31.59 31.68
C LEU A 837 -4.12 32.39 32.97
N THR A 838 -4.83 31.99 34.04
CA THR A 838 -4.53 32.48 35.39
C THR A 838 -3.16 31.99 35.86
N ALA A 839 -2.56 32.68 36.83
CA ALA A 839 -1.28 32.28 37.42
C ALA A 839 -1.33 30.85 37.98
N ASP A 840 -2.44 30.49 38.64
CA ASP A 840 -2.65 29.16 39.23
C ASP A 840 -2.80 28.08 38.15
N GLN A 841 -3.51 28.36 37.05
CA GLN A 841 -3.60 27.42 35.93
C GLN A 841 -2.24 27.19 35.27
N ARG A 842 -1.47 28.25 35.02
CA ARG A 842 -0.10 28.14 34.48
C ARG A 842 0.79 27.32 35.42
N ALA A 843 0.77 27.61 36.72
CA ALA A 843 1.55 26.87 37.71
C ALA A 843 1.19 25.37 37.71
N ARG A 844 -0.11 25.03 37.71
CA ARG A 844 -0.58 23.64 37.66
C ARG A 844 -0.18 22.92 36.36
N ILE A 845 -0.23 23.59 35.21
CA ILE A 845 0.22 23.04 33.93
C ILE A 845 1.73 22.76 33.95
N HIS A 846 2.54 23.73 34.40
CA HIS A 846 4.00 23.56 34.52
C HIS A 846 4.36 22.43 35.50
N ASP A 847 3.76 22.42 36.70
CA ASP A 847 4.06 21.41 37.70
C ASP A 847 3.64 20.01 37.25
N ALA A 848 2.45 19.85 36.65
CA ALA A 848 2.02 18.58 36.09
C ALA A 848 2.95 18.09 34.98
N ALA A 849 3.26 18.94 33.99
CA ALA A 849 4.16 18.57 32.90
C ALA A 849 5.55 18.16 33.40
N ARG A 850 6.11 18.89 34.37
CA ARG A 850 7.40 18.59 34.98
C ARG A 850 7.40 17.26 35.74
N GLN A 851 6.34 16.95 36.49
CA GLN A 851 6.26 15.69 37.24
C GLN A 851 5.93 14.49 36.36
N ILE A 852 5.10 14.63 35.31
CA ILE A 852 4.86 13.58 34.32
C ILE A 852 6.18 13.17 33.66
N CYS A 853 6.91 14.13 33.09
CA CYS A 853 8.17 13.85 32.40
C CYS A 853 9.24 13.30 33.35
N ARG A 854 9.31 13.79 34.59
CA ARG A 854 10.21 13.23 35.61
C ARG A 854 9.85 11.79 35.99
N SER A 855 8.56 11.48 36.17
CA SER A 855 8.09 10.13 36.50
C SER A 855 8.26 9.13 35.35
N ALA A 856 8.16 9.58 34.10
CA ALA A 856 8.39 8.78 32.90
C ALA A 856 9.88 8.59 32.54
N GLY A 857 10.81 9.18 33.29
CA GLY A 857 12.24 9.16 32.97
C GLY A 857 12.59 9.83 31.64
N TYR A 858 11.85 10.89 31.28
CA TYR A 858 11.92 11.54 29.97
C TYR A 858 13.30 12.15 29.69
N VAL A 859 13.71 12.12 28.41
CA VAL A 859 14.95 12.72 27.89
C VAL A 859 14.66 13.36 26.53
N GLY A 860 15.33 14.47 26.20
CA GLY A 860 15.13 15.22 24.96
C GLY A 860 14.05 16.30 25.07
N ALA A 861 13.47 16.69 23.94
CA ALA A 861 12.35 17.62 23.87
C ALA A 861 11.03 16.87 23.75
N GLY A 862 10.03 17.30 24.52
CA GLY A 862 8.70 16.72 24.56
C GLY A 862 7.62 17.75 24.80
N THR A 863 6.37 17.39 24.53
CA THR A 863 5.22 18.28 24.78
C THR A 863 4.13 17.54 25.54
N VAL A 864 3.71 18.11 26.66
CA VAL A 864 2.59 17.61 27.48
C VAL A 864 1.35 18.42 27.12
N GLU A 865 0.33 17.76 26.58
CA GLU A 865 -0.89 18.40 26.09
C GLU A 865 -2.01 18.37 27.15
N PHE A 866 -2.78 19.47 27.22
CA PHE A 866 -3.88 19.66 28.16
C PHE A 866 -5.09 20.30 27.47
N MET A 867 -6.27 19.96 27.97
CA MET A 867 -7.51 20.69 27.70
C MET A 867 -7.83 21.63 28.85
N VAL A 868 -8.15 22.89 28.54
CA VAL A 868 -8.56 23.92 29.51
C VAL A 868 -9.98 24.36 29.18
N ALA A 869 -10.93 24.06 30.06
CA ALA A 869 -12.34 24.42 29.89
C ALA A 869 -12.64 25.85 30.40
N PRO A 870 -13.75 26.49 29.94
CA PRO A 870 -14.12 27.84 30.36
C PRO A 870 -14.40 28.00 31.87
N ASP A 871 -14.78 26.92 32.57
CA ASP A 871 -14.96 26.89 34.03
C ASP A 871 -13.62 26.82 34.81
N GLY A 872 -12.50 26.78 34.09
CA GLY A 872 -11.15 26.73 34.63
C GLY A 872 -10.61 25.31 34.89
N LEU A 873 -11.40 24.26 34.61
CA LEU A 873 -10.94 22.87 34.69
C LEU A 873 -9.79 22.64 33.69
N ILE A 874 -8.72 22.00 34.17
CA ILE A 874 -7.60 21.51 33.36
C ILE A 874 -7.70 19.98 33.34
N SER A 875 -7.50 19.36 32.18
CA SER A 875 -7.25 17.93 32.06
C SER A 875 -5.99 17.70 31.25
N PHE A 876 -5.10 16.84 31.73
CA PHE A 876 -4.10 16.17 30.90
C PHE A 876 -4.78 15.42 29.76
N LEU A 877 -4.16 15.44 28.58
CA LEU A 877 -4.59 14.72 27.38
C LEU A 877 -3.59 13.59 27.07
N GLU A 878 -2.37 13.95 26.67
CA GLU A 878 -1.30 13.00 26.32
C GLU A 878 0.10 13.66 26.39
N VAL A 879 1.16 12.88 26.13
CA VAL A 879 2.52 13.40 25.95
C VAL A 879 3.02 13.01 24.57
N ASN A 880 3.28 14.01 23.72
CA ASN A 880 3.95 13.80 22.44
C ASN A 880 5.44 13.59 22.68
N THR A 881 5.97 12.46 22.19
CA THR A 881 7.31 11.93 22.52
C THR A 881 8.42 12.46 21.59
N ARG A 882 8.27 13.72 21.18
CA ARG A 882 9.06 14.37 20.13
C ARG A 882 9.03 15.90 20.23
N LEU A 883 9.83 16.55 19.37
CA LEU A 883 9.66 17.96 19.04
C LEU A 883 8.29 18.19 18.39
N GLN A 884 7.61 19.28 18.75
CA GLN A 884 6.37 19.71 18.07
C GLN A 884 6.67 20.58 16.85
N VAL A 885 5.71 20.71 15.93
CA VAL A 885 5.85 21.53 14.71
C VAL A 885 6.00 22.99 15.10
N GLU A 886 5.12 23.42 16.01
CA GLU A 886 4.93 24.71 16.67
C GLU A 886 5.98 25.04 17.75
N HIS A 887 7.10 24.34 17.78
CA HIS A 887 8.22 24.69 18.66
C HIS A 887 8.77 26.12 18.45
N PRO A 888 8.82 26.71 17.23
CA PRO A 888 9.44 28.03 17.00
C PRO A 888 8.83 29.19 17.79
N ILE A 889 7.52 29.18 18.09
CA ILE A 889 6.92 30.22 18.96
C ILE A 889 7.38 30.11 20.41
N THR A 890 7.71 28.90 20.89
CA THR A 890 8.41 28.74 22.17
C THR A 890 9.85 29.25 22.07
N GLU A 891 10.54 29.04 20.95
CA GLU A 891 11.88 29.60 20.72
C GLU A 891 11.85 31.13 20.71
N GLU A 892 10.95 31.78 19.97
CA GLU A 892 10.83 33.25 19.94
C GLU A 892 10.51 33.85 21.32
N THR A 893 9.65 33.19 22.09
CA THR A 893 9.23 33.69 23.41
C THR A 893 10.19 33.35 24.54
N THR A 894 11.15 32.46 24.35
CA THR A 894 12.11 32.10 25.42
C THR A 894 13.55 32.38 25.04
N GLY A 895 13.82 32.47 23.73
CA GLY A 895 15.13 32.49 23.07
C GLY A 895 16.02 31.31 23.44
N VAL A 896 15.40 30.15 23.66
CA VAL A 896 16.05 28.83 23.74
C VAL A 896 15.88 28.18 22.36
N ASP A 897 16.97 27.77 21.71
CA ASP A 897 16.90 26.93 20.52
C ASP A 897 16.67 25.48 20.96
N LEU A 898 15.48 24.95 20.66
CA LEU A 898 15.06 23.64 21.17
C LEU A 898 15.77 22.48 20.46
N VAL A 899 16.13 22.66 19.18
CA VAL A 899 16.88 21.67 18.40
C VAL A 899 18.34 21.62 18.86
N ALA A 900 18.95 22.77 19.16
CA ALA A 900 20.29 22.84 19.73
C ALA A 900 20.34 22.19 21.12
N GLU A 901 19.32 22.39 21.98
CA GLU A 901 19.23 21.66 23.25
C GLU A 901 19.02 20.15 23.02
N GLN A 902 18.23 19.71 22.03
CA GLN A 902 18.14 18.28 21.69
C GLN A 902 19.50 17.67 21.28
N LEU A 903 20.27 18.36 20.43
CA LEU A 903 21.61 17.93 20.02
C LEU A 903 22.58 17.90 21.22
N ARG A 904 22.49 18.89 22.11
CA ARG A 904 23.25 18.99 23.36
C ARG A 904 22.95 17.82 24.31
N ILE A 905 21.67 17.50 24.52
CA ILE A 905 21.22 16.35 25.33
C ILE A 905 21.72 15.04 24.71
N ALA A 906 21.63 14.89 23.39
CA ALA A 906 22.09 13.69 22.68
C ALA A 906 23.62 13.49 22.74
N ALA A 907 24.40 14.58 22.88
CA ALA A 907 25.83 14.52 23.18
C ALA A 907 26.15 14.12 24.64
N GLY A 908 25.12 13.93 25.48
CA GLY A 908 25.25 13.63 26.91
C GLY A 908 25.56 14.86 27.78
N GLU A 909 25.47 16.07 27.23
CA GLU A 909 25.65 17.30 28.00
C GLU A 909 24.40 17.68 28.80
N PRO A 910 24.54 18.34 29.97
CA PRO A 910 23.39 18.87 30.70
C PRO A 910 22.76 20.06 29.97
N LEU A 911 21.47 20.29 30.18
CA LEU A 911 20.71 21.43 29.65
C LEU A 911 21.48 22.75 29.89
N SER A 912 21.40 23.69 28.94
CA SER A 912 21.98 25.03 29.15
C SER A 912 21.22 25.87 30.20
N LEU A 913 19.98 25.46 30.52
CA LEU A 913 19.08 26.07 31.50
C LEU A 913 18.63 25.07 32.57
N THR A 914 18.54 25.53 33.81
CA THR A 914 18.14 24.73 34.99
C THR A 914 16.82 25.18 35.63
N GLU A 915 16.20 26.24 35.09
CA GLU A 915 14.96 26.83 35.58
C GLU A 915 14.03 27.14 34.40
N ASP A 916 12.71 27.10 34.63
CA ASP A 916 11.69 27.48 33.63
C ASP A 916 11.89 28.96 33.20
N PRO A 917 12.14 29.27 31.92
CA PRO A 917 12.45 30.63 31.48
C PRO A 917 11.20 31.51 31.45
N ALA A 918 11.36 32.78 31.85
CA ALA A 918 10.28 33.76 31.79
C ALA A 918 10.00 34.20 30.33
N PRO A 919 8.72 34.22 29.87
CA PRO A 919 8.38 34.62 28.51
C PRO A 919 8.80 36.05 28.15
N ARG A 920 9.49 36.19 27.01
CA ARG A 920 10.00 37.41 26.39
C ARG A 920 9.04 37.93 25.33
N GLY A 921 7.87 38.42 25.76
CA GLY A 921 6.83 38.93 24.86
C GLY A 921 5.87 37.83 24.42
N HIS A 922 5.46 37.86 23.15
CA HIS A 922 4.44 36.98 22.57
C HIS A 922 4.76 36.66 21.11
N ALA A 923 4.41 35.47 20.64
CA ALA A 923 4.56 35.06 19.25
C ALA A 923 3.36 34.24 18.74
N PHE A 924 3.07 34.38 17.45
CA PHE A 924 2.10 33.57 16.71
C PHE A 924 2.84 32.73 15.67
N GLU A 925 2.36 31.53 15.40
CA GLU A 925 2.72 30.71 14.25
C GLU A 925 1.50 30.53 13.34
N PHE A 926 1.72 30.55 12.04
CA PHE A 926 0.70 30.24 11.03
C PHE A 926 1.28 29.14 10.13
N ARG A 927 0.64 27.97 10.09
CA ARG A 927 1.03 26.89 9.18
C ARG A 927 0.62 27.25 7.75
N ILE A 928 1.54 27.20 6.81
CA ILE A 928 1.33 27.61 5.42
C ILE A 928 1.22 26.36 4.55
N ASN A 929 0.01 25.85 4.46
CA ASN A 929 -0.34 24.66 3.68
C ASN A 929 -0.72 25.03 2.24
N ALA A 930 -0.46 24.09 1.33
CA ALA A 930 -0.86 24.14 -0.07
C ALA A 930 -2.32 23.70 -0.24
N GLU A 931 -3.25 24.41 0.41
CA GLU A 931 -4.68 24.06 0.47
C GLU A 931 -5.54 25.29 0.12
N ASP A 932 -6.71 25.10 -0.52
CA ASP A 932 -7.71 26.15 -0.80
C ASP A 932 -8.78 26.19 0.31
N PRO A 933 -8.76 27.16 1.26
CA PRO A 933 -9.73 27.22 2.35
C PRO A 933 -11.18 27.42 1.89
N ALA A 934 -11.39 28.15 0.78
CA ALA A 934 -12.73 28.44 0.27
C ALA A 934 -13.37 27.20 -0.37
N ARG A 935 -12.56 26.21 -0.77
CA ARG A 935 -12.99 24.87 -1.18
C ARG A 935 -12.84 23.85 -0.05
N GLY A 936 -13.01 24.28 1.19
CA GLY A 936 -12.96 23.39 2.37
C GLY A 936 -11.56 22.94 2.76
N PHE A 937 -10.53 23.75 2.51
CA PHE A 937 -9.11 23.39 2.71
C PHE A 937 -8.70 22.21 1.83
N LEU A 938 -9.05 22.28 0.56
CA LEU A 938 -8.70 21.26 -0.44
C LEU A 938 -7.20 21.29 -0.75
N PRO A 939 -6.44 20.19 -0.60
CA PRO A 939 -5.03 20.16 -0.99
C PRO A 939 -4.79 20.39 -2.48
N THR A 940 -3.70 21.07 -2.80
CA THR A 940 -3.31 21.47 -4.16
C THR A 940 -1.82 21.19 -4.40
N PRO A 941 -1.44 19.93 -4.69
CA PRO A 941 -0.09 19.61 -5.13
C PRO A 941 0.18 20.25 -6.50
N GLY A 942 1.41 20.71 -6.73
CA GLY A 942 1.75 21.50 -7.90
C GLY A 942 3.07 22.27 -7.76
N ASP A 943 3.36 23.12 -8.74
CA ASP A 943 4.60 23.90 -8.79
C ASP A 943 4.45 25.28 -8.17
N VAL A 944 5.27 25.59 -7.18
CA VAL A 944 5.36 26.93 -6.56
C VAL A 944 6.07 27.86 -7.53
N THR A 945 5.32 28.51 -8.43
CA THR A 945 5.88 29.43 -9.44
C THR A 945 6.51 30.66 -8.80
N ARG A 946 5.92 31.15 -7.70
CA ARG A 946 6.46 32.28 -6.93
C ARG A 946 6.28 32.06 -5.43
N PHE A 947 7.33 32.33 -4.67
CA PHE A 947 7.34 32.33 -3.21
C PHE A 947 8.07 33.58 -2.69
N GLU A 948 7.32 34.57 -2.25
CA GLU A 948 7.84 35.78 -1.60
C GLU A 948 7.45 35.78 -0.13
N ALA A 949 8.38 35.31 0.71
CA ALA A 949 8.24 35.34 2.16
C ALA A 949 8.28 36.78 2.71
N PRO A 950 7.46 37.11 3.72
CA PRO A 950 7.48 38.42 4.36
C PRO A 950 8.79 38.62 5.14
N THR A 951 9.17 39.89 5.31
CA THR A 951 10.38 40.27 6.05
C THR A 951 10.07 41.41 7.02
N GLY A 952 10.84 41.52 8.10
CA GLY A 952 10.67 42.61 9.07
C GLY A 952 11.11 42.25 10.48
N ALA A 953 10.99 43.19 11.40
CA ALA A 953 11.35 42.99 12.79
C ALA A 953 10.33 42.08 13.50
N GLY A 954 10.79 40.93 14.00
CA GLY A 954 9.93 39.90 14.61
C GLY A 954 9.14 39.08 13.60
N VAL A 955 9.70 38.84 12.42
CA VAL A 955 9.17 37.91 11.40
C VAL A 955 10.22 36.86 11.12
N ARG A 956 9.88 35.59 11.30
CA ARG A 956 10.69 34.41 10.97
C ARG A 956 9.86 33.51 10.05
N VAL A 957 10.51 32.86 9.09
CA VAL A 957 9.87 31.90 8.18
C VAL A 957 10.74 30.66 8.09
N ASP A 958 10.20 29.55 8.60
CA ASP A 958 10.79 28.23 8.44
C ASP A 958 10.06 27.56 7.26
N THR A 959 10.79 27.00 6.28
CA THR A 959 10.18 26.53 5.02
C THR A 959 10.94 25.38 4.38
N GLY A 960 10.20 24.50 3.70
CA GLY A 960 10.72 23.43 2.85
C GLY A 960 10.64 23.72 1.34
N VAL A 961 10.17 24.91 0.93
CA VAL A 961 9.97 25.28 -0.48
C VAL A 961 10.55 26.66 -0.82
N ARG A 962 10.59 26.97 -2.11
CA ARG A 962 10.92 28.29 -2.70
C ARG A 962 10.29 28.39 -4.10
N SER A 963 10.43 29.53 -4.77
CA SER A 963 10.08 29.63 -6.20
C SER A 963 10.80 28.55 -7.01
N GLY A 964 10.07 27.82 -7.84
CA GLY A 964 10.55 26.67 -8.61
C GLY A 964 10.58 25.34 -7.84
N SER A 965 10.12 25.27 -6.58
CA SER A 965 9.87 24.00 -5.88
C SER A 965 8.54 23.38 -6.33
N THR A 966 8.46 22.05 -6.26
CA THR A 966 7.21 21.29 -6.45
C THR A 966 6.71 20.78 -5.10
N VAL A 967 5.40 20.86 -4.86
CA VAL A 967 4.69 20.23 -3.75
C VAL A 967 4.16 18.88 -4.25
N PRO A 968 4.72 17.73 -3.81
CA PRO A 968 4.26 16.41 -4.22
C PRO A 968 2.94 16.03 -3.56
N ASP A 969 2.15 15.20 -4.23
CA ASP A 969 0.83 14.70 -3.82
C ASP A 969 0.87 13.60 -2.74
N VAL A 970 2.01 12.93 -2.58
CA VAL A 970 2.19 11.77 -1.68
C VAL A 970 2.53 12.11 -0.21
N TYR A 971 2.65 13.40 0.15
CA TYR A 971 3.06 13.85 1.49
C TYR A 971 2.14 14.94 2.04
N ASP A 972 2.43 15.40 3.27
CA ASP A 972 1.73 16.49 3.95
C ASP A 972 1.79 17.82 3.15
N SER A 973 0.72 18.61 3.22
CA SER A 973 0.52 19.85 2.45
C SER A 973 1.27 21.07 2.99
N MET A 974 1.88 21.00 4.18
CA MET A 974 2.59 22.13 4.79
C MET A 974 3.90 22.47 4.06
N MET A 975 3.95 23.68 3.49
CA MET A 975 5.11 24.23 2.76
C MET A 975 6.05 25.06 3.66
N ALA A 976 5.48 25.80 4.61
CA ALA A 976 6.19 26.73 5.46
C ALA A 976 5.44 26.99 6.77
N LYS A 977 6.11 27.69 7.70
CA LYS A 977 5.56 28.21 8.95
C LYS A 977 5.94 29.67 9.02
N LEU A 978 4.95 30.56 9.18
CA LEU A 978 5.18 31.98 9.42
C LEU A 978 5.12 32.26 10.91
N ILE A 979 6.25 32.64 11.51
CA ILE A 979 6.36 32.97 12.92
C ILE A 979 6.43 34.49 13.06
N VAL A 980 5.59 35.06 13.92
CA VAL A 980 5.51 36.53 14.12
C VAL A 980 5.51 36.88 15.60
N SER A 981 6.60 37.49 16.06
CA SER A 981 6.84 37.84 17.46
C SER A 981 6.71 39.34 17.76
N GLY A 982 6.47 39.69 19.01
CA GLY A 982 6.30 41.06 19.49
C GLY A 982 6.40 41.17 21.01
N ALA A 983 6.62 42.39 21.54
CA ALA A 983 6.73 42.61 22.98
C ALA A 983 5.40 42.41 23.73
N THR A 984 4.27 42.40 23.01
CA THR A 984 2.93 42.04 23.50
C THR A 984 2.16 41.30 22.42
N ARG A 985 1.17 40.47 22.81
CA ARG A 985 0.23 39.80 21.90
C ARG A 985 -0.33 40.75 20.84
N GLN A 986 -0.78 41.92 21.27
CA GLN A 986 -1.32 42.95 20.38
C GLN A 986 -0.28 43.58 19.42
N GLN A 987 1.00 43.63 19.78
CA GLN A 987 2.05 44.03 18.83
C GLN A 987 2.34 42.92 17.82
N ALA A 988 2.43 41.67 18.27
CA ALA A 988 2.62 40.50 17.42
C ALA A 988 1.46 40.38 16.41
N LEU A 989 0.20 40.56 16.84
CA LEU A 989 -0.98 40.51 15.98
C LEU A 989 -0.96 41.60 14.88
N ARG A 990 -0.57 42.84 15.23
CA ARG A 990 -0.40 43.91 14.22
C ARG A 990 0.71 43.61 13.22
N ARG A 991 1.80 42.96 13.65
CA ARG A 991 2.86 42.48 12.74
C ARG A 991 2.36 41.32 11.87
N ALA A 992 1.59 40.39 12.44
CA ALA A 992 1.03 39.25 11.72
C ALA A 992 0.12 39.69 10.58
N ARG A 993 -0.78 40.67 10.82
CA ARG A 993 -1.61 41.29 9.78
C ARG A 993 -0.78 41.82 8.60
N GLN A 994 0.36 42.46 8.86
CA GLN A 994 1.25 42.96 7.82
C GLN A 994 2.01 41.83 7.12
N ALA A 995 2.63 40.91 7.88
CA ALA A 995 3.40 39.80 7.34
C ALA A 995 2.54 38.86 6.47
N LEU A 996 1.31 38.58 6.89
CA LEU A 996 0.34 37.81 6.11
C LEU A 996 -0.11 38.54 4.84
N ALA A 997 -0.24 39.87 4.87
CA ALA A 997 -0.55 40.67 3.69
C ALA A 997 0.62 40.72 2.68
N ASP A 998 1.86 40.73 3.19
CA ASP A 998 3.08 40.77 2.38
C ASP A 998 3.49 39.39 1.84
N PHE A 999 3.13 38.28 2.49
CA PHE A 999 3.41 36.92 2.01
C PHE A 999 2.66 36.64 0.70
N ARG A 1000 3.38 36.28 -0.36
CA ARG A 1000 2.79 35.85 -1.64
C ARG A 1000 3.31 34.49 -2.06
N ILE A 1001 2.38 33.62 -2.43
CA ILE A 1001 2.64 32.30 -3.02
C ILE A 1001 1.71 32.20 -4.22
N GLU A 1002 2.22 31.73 -5.36
CA GLU A 1002 1.48 31.60 -6.63
C GLU A 1002 1.84 30.26 -7.31
N GLY A 1003 0.91 29.68 -8.06
CA GLY A 1003 1.02 28.39 -8.75
C GLY A 1003 0.52 27.17 -7.97
N VAL A 1004 0.16 27.37 -6.70
CA VAL A 1004 -0.60 26.43 -5.85
C VAL A 1004 -1.57 27.25 -4.99
N ALA A 1005 -2.73 26.69 -4.63
CA ALA A 1005 -3.58 27.33 -3.63
C ALA A 1005 -2.92 27.29 -2.25
N THR A 1006 -3.31 28.21 -1.37
CA THR A 1006 -2.70 28.30 -0.04
C THR A 1006 -3.65 28.87 1.00
N VAL A 1007 -3.45 28.49 2.26
CA VAL A 1007 -4.23 28.93 3.42
C VAL A 1007 -4.02 30.40 3.84
N LEU A 1008 -3.17 31.16 3.15
CA LEU A 1008 -2.94 32.59 3.44
C LEU A 1008 -4.22 33.45 3.51
N PRO A 1009 -5.26 33.28 2.64
CA PRO A 1009 -6.51 34.03 2.76
C PRO A 1009 -7.27 33.76 4.06
N PHE A 1010 -7.27 32.51 4.54
CA PHE A 1010 -7.88 32.13 5.82
C PHE A 1010 -7.15 32.82 6.98
N HIS A 1011 -5.81 32.72 7.03
CA HIS A 1011 -5.01 33.38 8.07
C HIS A 1011 -5.20 34.90 8.09
N ARG A 1012 -5.31 35.53 6.92
CA ARG A 1012 -5.61 36.98 6.79
C ARG A 1012 -6.97 37.37 7.37
N ALA A 1013 -7.96 36.49 7.29
CA ALA A 1013 -9.29 36.69 7.88
C ALA A 1013 -9.28 36.45 9.39
N VAL A 1014 -8.73 35.31 9.84
CA VAL A 1014 -8.59 34.95 11.28
C VAL A 1014 -7.99 36.07 12.11
N VAL A 1015 -6.93 36.73 11.63
CA VAL A 1015 -6.30 37.84 12.38
C VAL A 1015 -7.17 39.11 12.48
N GLN A 1016 -8.35 39.16 11.86
CA GLN A 1016 -9.34 40.24 12.02
C GLN A 1016 -10.52 39.86 12.92
N GLU A 1017 -10.78 38.57 13.14
CA GLU A 1017 -11.92 38.10 13.93
C GLU A 1017 -11.78 38.45 15.41
N GLU A 1018 -12.84 39.01 16.02
CA GLU A 1018 -12.76 39.52 17.40
C GLU A 1018 -12.50 38.39 18.41
N ALA A 1019 -13.04 37.19 18.19
CA ALA A 1019 -12.79 36.00 19.03
C ALA A 1019 -11.29 35.66 19.16
N PHE A 1020 -10.51 35.90 18.10
CA PHE A 1020 -9.07 35.70 18.08
C PHE A 1020 -8.29 36.98 18.43
N ALA A 1021 -8.69 38.13 17.88
CA ALA A 1021 -7.99 39.40 17.97
C ALA A 1021 -8.21 40.15 19.31
N GLY A 1022 -9.20 39.74 20.08
CA GLY A 1022 -9.66 40.39 21.31
C GLY A 1022 -8.58 40.65 22.37
N THR A 1023 -8.86 41.65 23.21
CA THR A 1023 -7.95 42.08 24.29
C THR A 1023 -8.35 41.63 25.69
N GLU A 1024 -9.62 41.29 25.91
CA GLU A 1024 -10.15 41.01 27.26
C GLU A 1024 -10.34 39.51 27.51
N GLU A 1025 -10.84 38.77 26.51
CA GLU A 1025 -11.08 37.33 26.55
C GLU A 1025 -10.55 36.66 25.25
N PHE A 1026 -10.45 35.33 25.25
CA PHE A 1026 -10.13 34.53 24.06
C PHE A 1026 -11.32 33.66 23.71
N GLY A 1027 -11.96 33.97 22.58
CA GLY A 1027 -13.17 33.28 22.12
C GLY A 1027 -12.90 32.02 21.29
N VAL A 1028 -11.63 31.69 21.00
CA VAL A 1028 -11.28 30.52 20.20
C VAL A 1028 -11.14 29.27 21.07
N TYR A 1029 -11.78 28.20 20.61
CA TYR A 1029 -11.77 26.84 21.18
C TYR A 1029 -11.60 25.82 20.04
N THR A 1030 -11.41 24.55 20.39
CA THR A 1030 -10.94 23.47 19.47
C THR A 1030 -11.83 23.12 18.27
N THR A 1031 -13.02 23.70 18.14
CA THR A 1031 -13.97 23.54 17.02
C THR A 1031 -14.51 24.89 16.51
N TRP A 1032 -13.91 26.02 16.93
CA TRP A 1032 -14.38 27.37 16.62
C TRP A 1032 -14.41 27.69 15.11
N ILE A 1033 -13.55 27.05 14.31
CA ILE A 1033 -13.55 27.19 12.84
C ILE A 1033 -14.84 26.62 12.25
N GLU A 1034 -15.28 25.46 12.75
CA GLU A 1034 -16.50 24.79 12.30
C GLU A 1034 -17.78 25.42 12.88
N ASP A 1035 -17.72 25.92 14.12
CA ASP A 1035 -18.90 26.37 14.87
C ASP A 1035 -19.24 27.87 14.70
N GLU A 1036 -18.23 28.75 14.53
CA GLU A 1036 -18.42 30.22 14.60
C GLU A 1036 -17.74 31.03 13.49
N PHE A 1037 -16.67 30.53 12.86
CA PHE A 1037 -15.94 31.28 11.83
C PHE A 1037 -16.77 31.44 10.54
N SER A 1038 -17.10 32.69 10.21
CA SER A 1038 -18.07 33.02 9.14
C SER A 1038 -17.54 33.93 8.03
N ALA A 1039 -16.22 34.18 8.00
CA ALA A 1039 -15.61 35.03 6.98
C ALA A 1039 -15.65 34.38 5.59
N ALA A 1040 -16.27 35.06 4.62
CA ALA A 1040 -16.31 34.61 3.23
C ALA A 1040 -14.92 34.71 2.58
N LEU A 1041 -14.42 33.57 2.10
CA LEU A 1041 -13.14 33.46 1.39
C LEU A 1041 -13.41 33.20 -0.11
N ALA A 1042 -12.59 33.78 -0.98
CA ALA A 1042 -12.66 33.52 -2.42
C ALA A 1042 -11.85 32.26 -2.78
N PRO A 1043 -12.34 31.41 -3.69
CA PRO A 1043 -11.57 30.26 -4.20
C PRO A 1043 -10.34 30.72 -4.97
N SER A 1044 -9.30 29.89 -4.99
CA SER A 1044 -8.09 30.17 -5.76
C SER A 1044 -8.29 29.83 -7.24
N ASP A 1045 -7.67 30.64 -8.10
CA ASP A 1045 -7.51 30.37 -9.54
C ASP A 1045 -6.35 29.40 -9.82
N ASP A 1046 -5.37 29.29 -8.90
CA ASP A 1046 -4.18 28.40 -8.95
C ASP A 1046 -4.52 26.90 -8.75
N VAL A 1047 -5.69 26.46 -9.21
CA VAL A 1047 -6.16 25.08 -9.15
C VAL A 1047 -5.89 24.33 -10.48
N ALA A 1048 -5.61 25.04 -11.57
CA ALA A 1048 -5.20 24.47 -12.87
C ALA A 1048 -3.68 24.56 -13.07
N LEU A 1049 -3.05 23.49 -13.58
CA LEU A 1049 -1.60 23.45 -13.85
C LEU A 1049 -1.26 24.30 -15.10
N PRO A 1050 -0.36 25.30 -15.02
CA PRO A 1050 0.12 26.04 -16.18
C PRO A 1050 1.20 25.29 -16.96
N ALA A 1051 1.27 25.50 -18.27
CA ALA A 1051 2.39 25.02 -19.10
C ALA A 1051 3.69 25.81 -18.82
N ARG A 1052 4.83 25.11 -18.76
CA ARG A 1052 6.15 25.70 -18.45
C ARG A 1052 6.89 26.25 -19.67
N SER A 1053 7.73 27.26 -19.46
CA SER A 1053 8.56 27.89 -20.50
C SER A 1053 10.00 28.20 -20.06
N GLY A 1054 10.96 28.00 -20.97
CA GLY A 1054 12.12 28.88 -21.22
C GLY A 1054 13.28 29.04 -20.24
N GLU A 1055 13.21 28.60 -18.97
CA GLU A 1055 14.29 28.89 -17.99
C GLU A 1055 15.47 27.88 -17.97
N ARG A 1056 16.48 28.12 -17.12
CA ARG A 1056 17.56 27.16 -16.86
C ARG A 1056 17.16 26.24 -15.71
N GLU A 1057 16.84 24.99 -16.02
CA GLU A 1057 16.55 23.96 -15.01
C GLU A 1057 17.84 23.46 -14.33
N SER A 1058 17.81 23.37 -13.00
CA SER A 1058 18.87 22.74 -12.21
C SER A 1058 18.43 21.32 -11.87
N ILE A 1059 19.01 20.34 -12.54
CA ILE A 1059 18.75 18.93 -12.24
C ILE A 1059 19.70 18.44 -11.15
N THR A 1060 19.19 17.51 -10.35
CA THR A 1060 20.01 16.72 -9.43
C THR A 1060 20.45 15.44 -10.14
N VAL A 1061 21.76 15.22 -10.21
CA VAL A 1061 22.40 14.04 -10.81
C VAL A 1061 23.12 13.29 -9.70
N GLU A 1062 22.90 11.98 -9.62
CA GLU A 1062 23.62 11.13 -8.68
C GLU A 1062 25.03 10.84 -9.22
N ILE A 1063 26.05 11.11 -8.40
CA ILE A 1063 27.45 10.77 -8.67
C ILE A 1063 28.01 10.15 -7.39
N ASP A 1064 28.61 8.96 -7.49
CA ASP A 1064 29.17 8.22 -6.36
C ASP A 1064 28.20 8.10 -5.14
N GLY A 1065 26.91 7.85 -5.41
CA GLY A 1065 25.85 7.72 -4.40
C GLY A 1065 25.31 9.03 -3.81
N ARG A 1066 25.79 10.18 -4.29
CA ARG A 1066 25.48 11.52 -3.74
C ARG A 1066 24.78 12.42 -4.73
N ALA A 1067 23.86 13.25 -4.22
CA ALA A 1067 23.15 14.25 -5.01
C ALA A 1067 24.06 15.43 -5.42
N HIS A 1068 24.25 15.65 -6.74
CA HIS A 1068 24.96 16.82 -7.28
C HIS A 1068 24.05 17.72 -8.12
N GLN A 1069 24.10 19.03 -7.85
CA GLN A 1069 23.37 20.05 -8.60
C GLN A 1069 24.07 20.40 -9.93
N VAL A 1070 23.37 20.20 -11.06
CA VAL A 1070 23.86 20.58 -12.40
C VAL A 1070 22.84 21.51 -13.08
N GLY A 1071 23.22 22.77 -13.28
CA GLY A 1071 22.41 23.76 -14.00
C GLY A 1071 22.55 23.64 -15.51
N VAL A 1072 21.45 23.35 -16.21
CA VAL A 1072 21.36 23.21 -17.67
C VAL A 1072 20.26 24.10 -18.25
N PRO A 1073 20.37 24.57 -19.51
CA PRO A 1073 19.20 25.16 -20.19
C PRO A 1073 18.07 24.14 -20.30
N ALA A 1074 16.81 24.52 -20.02
CA ALA A 1074 15.67 23.59 -20.11
C ALA A 1074 15.58 22.95 -21.51
N ASP A 1075 15.80 23.73 -22.58
CA ASP A 1075 15.82 23.24 -23.96
C ASP A 1075 16.86 22.12 -24.19
N LEU A 1076 18.03 22.21 -23.52
CA LEU A 1076 19.09 21.21 -23.62
C LEU A 1076 18.74 19.95 -22.82
N LEU A 1077 18.11 20.12 -21.66
CA LEU A 1077 17.61 19.01 -20.86
C LEU A 1077 16.45 18.29 -21.53
N ALA A 1078 15.53 19.02 -22.16
CA ALA A 1078 14.46 18.48 -22.98
C ALA A 1078 15.02 17.72 -24.18
N ALA A 1079 16.01 18.26 -24.90
CA ALA A 1079 16.68 17.56 -26.00
C ALA A 1079 17.42 16.28 -25.55
N LEU A 1080 18.01 16.28 -24.33
CA LEU A 1080 18.64 15.11 -23.72
C LEU A 1080 17.60 14.05 -23.29
N ARG A 1081 16.50 14.47 -22.64
CA ARG A 1081 15.38 13.59 -22.24
C ARG A 1081 14.62 13.02 -23.45
N ALA A 1082 14.54 13.76 -24.56
CA ALA A 1082 13.90 13.34 -25.81
C ALA A 1082 14.83 12.59 -26.78
N GLY A 1083 16.13 12.46 -26.47
CA GLY A 1083 17.10 11.72 -27.29
C GLY A 1083 17.36 12.30 -28.69
N SER A 1084 16.95 13.53 -28.98
CA SER A 1084 17.01 14.12 -30.33
C SER A 1084 17.50 15.57 -30.31
N GLY A 1085 18.60 15.84 -31.01
CA GLY A 1085 19.21 17.16 -31.10
C GLY A 1085 18.55 18.10 -32.11
N ALA A 1086 17.38 18.66 -31.78
CA ALA A 1086 16.83 19.85 -32.44
C ALA A 1086 15.80 20.55 -31.54
N VAL A 1087 15.87 21.89 -31.43
CA VAL A 1087 14.90 22.73 -30.71
C VAL A 1087 13.97 23.39 -31.73
N ALA A 1088 12.66 23.40 -31.46
CA ALA A 1088 11.67 24.14 -32.23
C ALA A 1088 10.70 24.86 -31.28
N THR A 1089 10.55 26.16 -31.49
CA THR A 1089 9.67 27.07 -30.72
C THR A 1089 8.22 26.98 -31.20
N ALA A 1090 7.27 26.86 -30.28
CA ALA A 1090 5.83 26.96 -30.57
C ALA A 1090 5.23 28.22 -29.91
N ASP A 1091 4.31 28.86 -30.64
CA ASP A 1091 3.62 30.09 -30.26
C ASP A 1091 2.35 29.76 -29.46
N SER A 1092 1.93 30.66 -28.56
CA SER A 1092 0.85 30.39 -27.60
C SER A 1092 -0.55 30.63 -28.18
N GLY A 1093 -1.46 29.67 -27.99
CA GLY A 1093 -2.90 29.83 -28.22
C GLY A 1093 -3.69 29.25 -27.06
N GLU A 1094 -4.43 30.10 -26.36
CA GLU A 1094 -5.32 29.76 -25.23
C GLU A 1094 -6.65 29.19 -25.75
N ASP A 1095 -7.23 28.21 -25.04
CA ASP A 1095 -8.64 27.81 -25.21
C ASP A 1095 -9.22 27.37 -23.85
N ASP A 1096 -10.14 28.18 -23.33
CA ASP A 1096 -10.78 28.00 -22.00
C ASP A 1096 -11.99 27.04 -22.11
N GLY A 1097 -11.87 25.84 -21.54
CA GLY A 1097 -12.95 24.86 -21.46
C GLY A 1097 -13.79 25.00 -20.19
N ALA A 1098 -14.96 25.63 -20.29
CA ALA A 1098 -15.89 25.75 -19.16
C ALA A 1098 -16.52 24.39 -18.76
N ALA A 1099 -16.48 24.06 -17.46
CA ALA A 1099 -17.05 22.82 -16.91
C ALA A 1099 -18.59 22.85 -16.81
N GLU A 1100 -19.24 21.68 -16.90
CA GLU A 1100 -20.70 21.56 -16.69
C GLU A 1100 -21.08 21.88 -15.24
N ALA A 1101 -21.87 22.93 -15.04
CA ALA A 1101 -22.18 23.51 -13.73
C ALA A 1101 -22.99 22.63 -12.75
N ASN A 1102 -23.38 21.41 -13.15
CA ASN A 1102 -24.36 20.57 -12.46
C ASN A 1102 -23.74 19.29 -11.86
N VAL A 1103 -22.43 19.07 -12.03
CA VAL A 1103 -21.73 17.84 -11.61
C VAL A 1103 -20.80 18.14 -10.44
N VAL A 1104 -20.92 17.38 -9.36
CA VAL A 1104 -19.98 17.39 -8.24
C VAL A 1104 -18.86 16.41 -8.55
N THR A 1105 -17.61 16.85 -8.50
CA THR A 1105 -16.43 16.01 -8.76
C THR A 1105 -15.43 16.07 -7.60
N SER A 1106 -14.70 14.98 -7.37
CA SER A 1106 -13.58 14.94 -6.43
C SER A 1106 -12.53 15.93 -6.91
N PRO A 1107 -12.19 16.96 -6.12
CA PRO A 1107 -11.28 17.97 -6.62
C PRO A 1107 -9.81 17.67 -6.30
N VAL A 1108 -9.52 16.48 -5.72
CA VAL A 1108 -8.17 15.92 -5.41
C VAL A 1108 -8.07 14.43 -5.74
N ASN A 1109 -6.83 13.94 -5.86
CA ASN A 1109 -6.50 12.53 -5.69
C ASN A 1109 -6.43 12.23 -4.18
N GLY A 1110 -7.08 11.16 -3.71
CA GLY A 1110 -7.14 10.85 -2.27
C GLY A 1110 -8.09 9.71 -1.94
N GLY A 1111 -8.41 9.48 -0.68
CA GLY A 1111 -9.50 8.59 -0.25
C GLY A 1111 -10.85 9.30 -0.22
N PHE A 1112 -11.96 8.57 -0.38
CA PHE A 1112 -13.30 9.00 0.01
C PHE A 1112 -13.50 8.71 1.49
N VAL A 1113 -14.11 9.63 2.25
CA VAL A 1113 -14.29 9.48 3.70
C VAL A 1113 -15.74 9.22 4.07
N LYS A 1114 -16.69 10.03 3.55
CA LYS A 1114 -18.14 9.88 3.80
C LYS A 1114 -18.97 10.82 2.95
N TRP A 1115 -20.27 10.52 2.83
CA TRP A 1115 -21.28 11.48 2.40
C TRP A 1115 -21.63 12.44 3.54
N SER A 1116 -21.91 13.71 3.19
CA SER A 1116 -22.33 14.77 4.12
C SER A 1116 -23.84 15.02 4.09
N VAL A 1117 -24.51 14.59 3.02
CA VAL A 1117 -25.98 14.63 2.85
C VAL A 1117 -26.50 13.27 2.38
N ASP A 1118 -27.79 13.01 2.63
CA ASP A 1118 -28.47 11.84 2.09
C ASP A 1118 -28.71 11.96 0.58
N ASP A 1119 -28.90 10.81 -0.08
CA ASP A 1119 -29.23 10.78 -1.51
C ASP A 1119 -30.64 11.36 -1.76
N GLY A 1120 -30.77 12.23 -2.77
CA GLY A 1120 -31.99 12.98 -3.03
C GLY A 1120 -32.22 14.19 -2.11
N ALA A 1121 -31.24 14.59 -1.29
CA ALA A 1121 -31.33 15.81 -0.50
C ALA A 1121 -31.40 17.08 -1.38
N THR A 1122 -32.21 18.06 -0.99
CA THR A 1122 -32.15 19.40 -1.57
C THR A 1122 -30.96 20.16 -0.98
N VAL A 1123 -30.08 20.66 -1.84
CA VAL A 1123 -28.86 21.38 -1.50
C VAL A 1123 -28.84 22.75 -2.18
N SER A 1124 -28.18 23.71 -1.55
CA SER A 1124 -27.87 25.03 -2.11
C SER A 1124 -26.43 25.05 -2.62
N ALA A 1125 -26.11 25.95 -3.54
CA ALA A 1125 -24.74 26.18 -3.99
C ALA A 1125 -23.83 26.51 -2.80
N GLY A 1126 -22.78 25.70 -2.60
CA GLY A 1126 -21.85 25.77 -1.46
C GLY A 1126 -22.04 24.69 -0.40
N ASP A 1127 -23.22 24.05 -0.30
CA ASP A 1127 -23.48 23.02 0.71
C ASP A 1127 -22.53 21.83 0.54
N ALA A 1128 -21.93 21.35 1.64
CA ALA A 1128 -21.03 20.20 1.62
C ALA A 1128 -21.81 18.90 1.39
N VAL A 1129 -21.49 18.16 0.32
CA VAL A 1129 -22.18 16.92 -0.05
C VAL A 1129 -21.35 15.66 0.21
N ALA A 1130 -20.02 15.76 0.20
CA ALA A 1130 -19.09 14.66 0.48
C ALA A 1130 -17.90 15.13 1.32
N VAL A 1131 -17.07 14.19 1.79
CA VAL A 1131 -15.75 14.40 2.40
C VAL A 1131 -14.74 13.45 1.76
N VAL A 1132 -13.58 13.97 1.40
CA VAL A 1132 -12.45 13.23 0.81
C VAL A 1132 -11.17 13.48 1.62
N GLU A 1133 -10.24 12.53 1.69
CA GLU A 1133 -8.95 12.66 2.39
C GLU A 1133 -7.82 12.69 1.37
N ALA A 1134 -7.05 13.78 1.30
CA ALA A 1134 -5.85 13.88 0.48
C ALA A 1134 -4.73 14.51 1.30
N MET A 1135 -3.47 14.09 1.09
CA MET A 1135 -2.31 14.69 1.77
C MET A 1135 -2.41 14.70 3.31
N LYS A 1136 -3.12 13.70 3.89
CA LYS A 1136 -3.53 13.58 5.32
C LYS A 1136 -4.57 14.60 5.83
N THR A 1137 -5.18 15.36 4.93
CA THR A 1137 -6.24 16.33 5.22
C THR A 1137 -7.58 15.81 4.71
N GLU A 1138 -8.57 15.64 5.59
CA GLU A 1138 -9.97 15.53 5.16
C GLU A 1138 -10.48 16.90 4.66
N SER A 1139 -11.17 16.94 3.52
CA SER A 1139 -11.77 18.14 2.93
C SER A 1139 -13.19 17.86 2.46
N PRO A 1140 -14.20 18.69 2.81
CA PRO A 1140 -15.52 18.57 2.22
C PRO A 1140 -15.53 18.98 0.75
N VAL A 1141 -16.39 18.34 -0.03
CA VAL A 1141 -16.67 18.73 -1.42
C VAL A 1141 -18.08 19.33 -1.47
N SER A 1142 -18.19 20.53 -2.04
CA SER A 1142 -19.42 21.32 -2.07
C SER A 1142 -20.22 21.20 -3.37
N ALA A 1143 -21.54 21.40 -3.26
CA ALA A 1143 -22.47 21.57 -4.36
C ALA A 1143 -22.13 22.82 -5.22
N PRO A 1144 -21.97 22.70 -6.56
CA PRO A 1144 -21.70 23.86 -7.43
C PRO A 1144 -22.94 24.74 -7.72
N CYS A 1145 -24.15 24.23 -7.52
CA CYS A 1145 -25.40 24.92 -7.82
C CYS A 1145 -26.54 24.46 -6.88
N ASP A 1146 -27.65 25.20 -6.87
CA ASP A 1146 -28.86 24.81 -6.15
C ASP A 1146 -29.57 23.63 -6.84
N GLY A 1147 -30.17 22.72 -6.08
CA GLY A 1147 -31.04 21.67 -6.61
C GLY A 1147 -31.13 20.42 -5.73
N VAL A 1148 -31.53 19.29 -6.31
CA VAL A 1148 -31.55 17.98 -5.65
C VAL A 1148 -30.25 17.24 -5.96
N PHE A 1149 -29.46 16.94 -4.93
CA PHE A 1149 -28.23 16.16 -5.06
C PHE A 1149 -28.53 14.67 -5.15
N THR A 1150 -27.96 14.01 -6.16
CA THR A 1150 -27.92 12.56 -6.30
C THR A 1150 -26.47 12.11 -6.18
N ARG A 1151 -26.15 11.27 -5.20
CA ARG A 1151 -24.77 10.85 -4.91
C ARG A 1151 -24.29 9.75 -5.85
N ALA A 1152 -22.99 9.72 -6.12
CA ALA A 1152 -22.34 8.53 -6.67
C ALA A 1152 -22.27 7.42 -5.60
N ASP A 1153 -22.06 6.17 -6.02
CA ASP A 1153 -21.89 5.07 -5.06
C ASP A 1153 -20.41 4.95 -4.67
N LEU A 1154 -20.07 5.54 -3.52
CA LEU A 1154 -18.73 5.52 -2.93
C LEU A 1154 -18.81 5.19 -1.45
N HIS A 1155 -17.82 4.45 -0.96
CA HIS A 1155 -17.71 3.97 0.41
C HIS A 1155 -16.45 4.51 1.11
N PRO A 1156 -16.52 4.76 2.43
CA PRO A 1156 -15.36 5.19 3.23
C PRO A 1156 -14.12 4.30 3.01
N GLY A 1157 -13.06 4.87 2.44
CA GLY A 1157 -11.81 4.20 2.09
C GLY A 1157 -11.49 4.14 0.59
N ASP A 1158 -12.48 4.28 -0.28
CA ASP A 1158 -12.30 4.21 -1.74
C ASP A 1158 -11.28 5.22 -2.26
N GLN A 1159 -10.39 4.83 -3.17
CA GLN A 1159 -9.45 5.78 -3.77
C GLN A 1159 -10.11 6.56 -4.92
N LEU A 1160 -10.05 7.87 -4.81
CA LEU A 1160 -10.59 8.86 -5.74
C LEU A 1160 -9.48 9.47 -6.60
N SER A 1161 -9.81 9.67 -7.88
CA SER A 1161 -9.02 10.51 -8.78
C SER A 1161 -9.60 11.92 -8.87
N ARG A 1162 -8.74 12.92 -9.04
CA ARG A 1162 -9.16 14.30 -9.31
C ARG A 1162 -9.98 14.37 -10.60
N GLY A 1163 -11.17 14.96 -10.52
CA GLY A 1163 -12.16 15.02 -11.60
C GLY A 1163 -13.19 13.88 -11.58
N GLN A 1164 -13.04 12.85 -10.74
CA GLN A 1164 -14.01 11.76 -10.61
C GLN A 1164 -15.36 12.27 -10.10
N GLU A 1165 -16.47 11.87 -10.74
CA GLU A 1165 -17.80 12.27 -10.33
C GLU A 1165 -18.18 11.72 -8.93
N LEU A 1166 -18.61 12.60 -8.04
CA LEU A 1166 -19.18 12.28 -6.72
C LEU A 1166 -20.71 12.40 -6.71
N GLY A 1167 -21.32 12.94 -7.76
CA GLY A 1167 -22.77 13.07 -7.86
C GLY A 1167 -23.19 14.21 -8.76
N ARG A 1168 -24.51 14.40 -8.90
CA ARG A 1168 -25.11 15.43 -9.76
C ARG A 1168 -26.19 16.20 -9.03
N ILE A 1169 -26.44 17.42 -9.49
CA ILE A 1169 -27.51 18.28 -8.97
C ILE A 1169 -28.54 18.52 -10.07
N ALA A 1170 -29.79 18.17 -9.78
CA ALA A 1170 -30.94 18.43 -10.64
C ALA A 1170 -31.68 19.69 -10.15
N GLY A 1171 -31.79 20.70 -11.01
CA GLY A 1171 -32.51 21.97 -10.73
C GLY A 1171 -34.01 21.92 -10.94
#